data_AF-A0AAN7CV58-F1
#
_entry.id   AF-A0AAN7CV58-F1
#
_cell.length_a   1.000
_cell.length_b   1.000
_cell.length_c   1.000
_cell.angle_alpha   90.00
_cell.angle_beta   90.00
_cell.angle_gamma   90.00
#
_symmetry.space_group_name_H-M   'P 1'
#
loop_
_entity.id
_entity.type
_entity.pdbx_description
1 polymer ?
#
loop_
_entity_poly.entity_id
_entity_poly.type
_entity_poly.pdbx_seq_one_letter_code
_entity_poly.pdbx_strand_id
1 'polypeptide(L)'
;MAGYMEVLRGQPELAAVYPGATRDKLFEATYRHVRDGMSCEECACNGRLVPRARLDQGDGQPVVHFGLIASGDTVMKSAKHRDDIAREADVIGFEMESAGVWDALPCVVIKDQGLAAIRGGDGGGMYEGFLELLDVFDTSTRPYPGAVYWPLTYTIIVLVPYPRNDSFVGRASVLYKLKQLPLKSASQAKVALYGLGGIGLEAYPDMSVFWVHANNAERFRQAYTSIVQECRIPGYDDPKLDILTLVKKWLERKDCCQWLIVIDNADDIQLFFGQQGGSEINDLPNDKGNLERYLPECRHGAILVTTRNKQVGVKLTKGKHLIEVGKMDEGETDQLLRTYLDGISFASNESSTLSSRLEQLPLALVQAAAFIQENSIDVSKYLELLDSSDQYLVDLLSEEFETDGRNSDTSRAVAKTWILSFEQIQRQNAFASELLSFMSLLDRQAIPLEFLSYYSKQQQGQETRGEMQLTKALGVLKAFSFVVEEKDHRFDIHRLVQLAMRRWLVKKGKIRHFAGQALLAVSHCYPFGWYENWGVCSAYLAHAYAVLGSEGTSSRDEKAGKATLLHSVAGFFAHQGQWTDAERVQLEALKLREEVLGSSHPSTLTSMANLASTYWKQGRWEEAEKLDVQVMETRKTKLGADHPDTLNSMANLASTYRNQGRWEEAEKLFLQVLETSKTKLGADHPDTLTSMNNLAFVWKVMGRHRDAVSMIQTCYDLQQRVLGVGHPYTVSTLSTLESWLKENEGPVV
;
A
#
# COMPACT_ATOMS: atom_id res chain seq x y z
N MET A 1 48.67 -6.42 15.22
CA MET A 1 48.49 -5.64 16.48
C MET A 1 49.78 -5.18 17.16
N ALA A 2 50.94 -5.82 17.00
CA ALA A 2 52.15 -5.49 17.78
C ALA A 2 52.75 -4.09 17.51
N GLY A 3 52.72 -3.57 16.27
CA GLY A 3 53.38 -2.29 15.93
C GLY A 3 52.64 -1.02 16.38
N TYR A 4 51.31 -1.07 16.58
CA TYR A 4 50.51 0.13 16.86
C TYR A 4 50.73 0.67 18.28
N MET A 5 50.85 -0.23 19.26
CA MET A 5 51.12 0.14 20.66
C MET A 5 52.54 0.67 20.86
N GLU A 6 53.51 0.29 20.01
CA GLU A 6 54.86 0.87 20.04
C GLU A 6 54.87 2.31 19.53
N VAL A 7 54.10 2.62 18.49
CA VAL A 7 53.96 3.99 17.95
C VAL A 7 53.31 4.92 18.98
N LEU A 8 52.24 4.48 19.65
CA LEU A 8 51.58 5.27 20.70
C LEU A 8 52.45 5.46 21.95
N ARG A 9 53.29 4.49 22.32
CA ARG A 9 54.24 4.62 23.43
C ARG A 9 55.42 5.56 23.12
N GLY A 10 55.73 5.77 21.84
CA GLY A 10 56.80 6.66 21.38
C GLY A 10 56.45 8.15 21.42
N GLN A 11 55.17 8.50 21.56
CA GLN A 11 54.70 9.89 21.65
C GLN A 11 54.30 10.25 23.09
N PRO A 12 55.02 11.17 23.77
CA PRO A 12 54.80 11.47 25.19
C PRO A 12 53.38 11.93 25.54
N GLU A 13 52.68 12.59 24.61
CA GLU A 13 51.32 13.12 24.79
C GLU A 13 50.22 12.08 24.54
N LEU A 14 50.52 11.01 23.79
CA LEU A 14 49.58 9.93 23.42
C LEU A 14 49.89 8.61 24.12
N ALA A 15 50.84 8.62 25.06
CA ALA A 15 51.27 7.46 25.82
C ALA A 15 50.16 6.95 26.75
N ALA A 16 49.27 6.13 26.22
CA ALA A 16 48.26 5.41 26.97
C ALA A 16 48.70 3.96 27.23
N VAL A 17 48.75 3.56 28.51
CA VAL A 17 48.98 2.17 28.90
C VAL A 17 47.63 1.45 28.91
N TYR A 18 47.43 0.49 28.01
CA TYR A 18 46.27 -0.40 28.10
C TYR A 18 46.31 -1.14 29.45
N PRO A 19 45.33 -0.93 30.35
CA PRO A 19 45.42 -1.37 31.74
C PRO A 19 45.14 -2.88 31.93
N GLY A 20 44.96 -3.63 30.84
CA GLY A 20 44.59 -5.05 30.84
C GLY A 20 43.08 -5.28 31.00
N ALA A 21 42.59 -6.42 30.52
CA ALA A 21 41.17 -6.80 30.57
C ALA A 21 40.60 -6.84 32.00
N THR A 22 41.44 -7.09 33.00
CA THR A 22 41.07 -7.12 34.43
C THR A 22 40.66 -5.76 34.99
N ARG A 23 40.96 -4.66 34.28
CA ARG A 23 40.61 -3.29 34.67
C ARG A 23 39.49 -2.68 33.81
N ASP A 24 39.02 -3.39 32.79
CA ASP A 24 37.88 -2.98 31.94
C ASP A 24 36.56 -3.20 32.70
N LYS A 25 35.84 -2.11 32.99
CA LYS A 25 34.61 -2.13 33.80
C LYS A 25 33.53 -1.27 33.16
N LEU A 26 32.28 -1.73 33.21
CA LEU A 26 31.09 -1.01 32.76
C LEU A 26 30.08 -0.91 33.89
N PHE A 27 29.12 0.02 33.82
CA PHE A 27 27.99 0.00 34.74
C PHE A 27 27.16 -1.28 34.53
N GLU A 28 26.62 -1.83 35.62
CA GLU A 28 25.69 -2.95 35.58
C GLU A 28 24.53 -2.66 34.61
N ALA A 29 24.11 -3.64 33.81
CA ALA A 29 23.15 -3.43 32.71
C ALA A 29 21.79 -2.86 33.16
N THR A 30 21.48 -2.96 34.46
CA THR A 30 20.28 -2.39 35.09
C THR A 30 20.42 -0.90 35.47
N TYR A 31 21.61 -0.30 35.34
CA TYR A 31 21.86 1.10 35.64
C TYR A 31 21.14 2.02 34.62
N ARG A 32 20.48 3.06 35.12
CA ARG A 32 19.79 4.07 34.29
C ARG A 32 20.46 5.43 34.46
N HIS A 33 20.87 6.02 33.34
CA HIS A 33 21.39 7.39 33.32
C HIS A 33 20.28 8.38 33.72
N VAL A 34 20.59 9.31 34.62
CA VAL A 34 19.55 10.04 35.38
C VAL A 34 18.95 11.22 34.60
N ARG A 35 19.67 11.77 33.60
CA ARG A 35 19.20 12.87 32.73
C ARG A 35 19.76 12.77 31.31
N ASP A 36 18.96 13.15 30.33
CA ASP A 36 19.38 13.24 28.93
C ASP A 36 20.20 14.50 28.66
N GLY A 37 21.28 14.37 27.87
CA GLY A 37 22.11 15.49 27.41
C GLY A 37 23.28 15.90 28.33
N MET A 38 23.47 15.24 29.47
CA MET A 38 24.59 15.46 30.39
C MET A 38 25.56 14.28 30.39
N SER A 39 26.85 14.55 30.58
CA SER A 39 27.87 13.52 30.74
C SER A 39 27.76 12.79 32.09
N CYS A 40 28.31 11.58 32.19
CA CYS A 40 28.33 10.81 33.44
C CYS A 40 29.08 11.54 34.57
N GLU A 41 30.08 12.36 34.23
CA GLU A 41 30.87 13.18 35.16
C GLU A 41 30.03 14.31 35.73
N GLU A 42 29.25 15.01 34.91
CA GLU A 42 28.32 16.07 35.33
C GLU A 42 27.15 15.51 36.15
N CYS A 43 26.71 14.29 35.87
CA CYS A 43 25.62 13.63 36.59
C CYS A 43 26.04 12.92 37.88
N ALA A 44 27.33 12.90 38.23
CA ALA A 44 27.87 12.15 39.37
C ALA A 44 27.34 10.69 39.42
N CYS A 45 27.35 10.01 38.26
CA CYS A 45 26.84 8.65 38.11
C CYS A 45 27.56 7.67 39.07
N ASN A 46 26.84 7.12 40.05
CA ASN A 46 27.38 6.26 41.11
C ASN A 46 26.97 4.78 40.95
N GLY A 47 26.66 4.35 39.73
CA GLY A 47 26.26 2.97 39.44
C GLY A 47 27.34 1.95 39.81
N ARG A 48 26.91 0.71 40.10
CA ARG A 48 27.84 -0.40 40.33
C ARG A 48 28.58 -0.72 39.03
N LEU A 49 29.91 -0.66 39.08
CA LEU A 49 30.77 -1.10 37.97
C LEU A 49 31.03 -2.61 38.06
N VAL A 50 30.79 -3.32 36.97
CA VAL A 50 31.04 -4.77 36.80
C VAL A 50 32.22 -5.01 35.85
N PRO A 51 33.09 -6.00 36.12
CA PRO A 51 34.18 -6.36 35.21
C PRO A 51 33.64 -6.93 33.90
N ARG A 52 34.28 -6.60 32.77
CA ARG A 52 33.94 -7.17 31.46
C ARG A 52 34.60 -8.55 31.30
N ALA A 53 33.80 -9.60 31.15
CA ALA A 53 34.30 -10.91 30.73
C ALA A 53 34.37 -10.93 29.20
N ARG A 54 35.57 -10.81 28.63
CA ARG A 54 35.77 -11.05 27.19
C ARG A 54 35.85 -12.56 26.96
N LEU A 55 35.23 -13.07 25.89
CA LEU A 55 35.41 -14.48 25.49
C LEU A 55 36.89 -14.78 25.28
N ASP A 56 37.33 -15.99 25.62
CA ASP A 56 38.69 -16.44 25.33
C ASP A 56 38.98 -16.20 23.85
N GLN A 57 40.13 -15.61 23.55
CA GLN A 57 40.58 -15.47 22.17
C GLN A 57 40.74 -16.89 21.61
N GLY A 58 39.74 -17.34 20.85
CA GLY A 58 39.84 -18.58 20.07
C GLY A 58 40.99 -18.49 19.07
N ASP A 59 41.19 -19.56 18.30
CA ASP A 59 42.36 -19.90 17.48
C ASP A 59 42.75 -18.89 16.36
N GLY A 60 42.23 -17.66 16.38
CA GLY A 60 42.61 -16.55 15.50
C GLY A 60 41.92 -16.56 14.14
N GLN A 61 40.97 -17.48 13.89
CA GLN A 61 40.20 -17.49 12.65
C GLN A 61 38.95 -16.57 12.76
N PRO A 62 38.75 -15.65 11.79
CA PRO A 62 37.55 -14.83 11.73
C PRO A 62 36.33 -15.69 11.38
N VAL A 63 35.24 -15.51 12.13
CA VAL A 63 33.93 -16.14 11.85
C VAL A 63 32.97 -15.06 11.38
N VAL A 64 32.22 -15.34 10.31
CA VAL A 64 31.24 -14.40 9.73
C VAL A 64 29.83 -14.78 10.18
N HIS A 65 29.12 -13.81 10.76
CA HIS A 65 27.73 -13.96 11.20
C HIS A 65 26.80 -13.17 10.29
N PHE A 66 25.70 -13.80 9.86
CA PHE A 66 24.64 -13.14 9.10
C PHE A 66 23.34 -13.14 9.91
N GLY A 67 22.68 -11.97 10.03
CA GLY A 67 21.44 -11.80 10.78
C GLY A 67 20.89 -10.38 10.69
N LEU A 68 19.71 -10.13 11.29
CA LEU A 68 19.07 -8.81 11.30
C LEU A 68 19.81 -7.83 12.21
N ILE A 69 20.00 -6.59 11.76
CA ILE A 69 20.65 -5.53 12.54
C ILE A 69 19.65 -4.40 12.75
N ALA A 70 19.44 -4.01 14.01
CA ALA A 70 18.60 -2.86 14.33
C ALA A 70 19.36 -1.54 14.08
N SER A 71 18.68 -0.57 13.49
CA SER A 71 19.15 0.80 13.31
C SER A 71 18.25 1.76 14.09
N GLY A 72 18.83 2.81 14.65
CA GLY A 72 18.09 3.81 15.43
C GLY A 72 18.65 5.20 15.14
N ASP A 73 17.80 6.21 15.28
CA ASP A 73 18.13 7.64 15.10
C ASP A 73 18.67 8.28 16.40
N THR A 74 18.70 7.54 17.50
CA THR A 74 19.09 8.04 18.83
C THR A 74 19.91 7.01 19.61
N VAL A 75 20.98 7.47 20.28
CA VAL A 75 21.88 6.60 21.06
C VAL A 75 21.12 5.84 22.16
N MET A 76 21.19 4.52 22.15
CA MET A 76 20.55 3.64 23.12
C MET A 76 21.30 3.65 24.46
N LYS A 77 20.80 4.40 25.45
CA LYS A 77 21.46 4.59 26.75
C LYS A 77 21.14 3.51 27.80
N SER A 78 20.19 2.61 27.50
CA SER A 78 19.72 1.56 28.42
C SER A 78 20.06 0.19 27.86
N ALA A 79 21.06 -0.48 28.46
CA ALA A 79 21.46 -1.84 28.08
C ALA A 79 20.30 -2.83 28.22
N LYS A 80 19.47 -2.69 29.26
CA LYS A 80 18.26 -3.52 29.40
C LYS A 80 17.28 -3.34 28.24
N HIS A 81 17.01 -2.10 27.82
CA HIS A 81 16.07 -1.84 26.71
C HIS A 81 16.63 -2.37 25.39
N ARG A 82 17.93 -2.19 25.16
CA ARG A 82 18.66 -2.81 24.05
C ARG A 82 18.47 -4.33 24.04
N ASP A 83 18.72 -4.99 25.17
CA ASP A 83 18.66 -6.46 25.27
C ASP A 83 17.22 -7.00 25.12
N ASP A 84 16.22 -6.23 25.59
CA ASP A 84 14.81 -6.56 25.40
C ASP A 84 14.41 -6.41 23.92
N ILE A 85 14.79 -5.31 23.25
CA ILE A 85 14.58 -5.14 21.79
C ILE A 85 15.32 -6.22 21.00
N ALA A 86 16.55 -6.55 21.37
CA ALA A 86 17.32 -7.60 20.70
C ALA A 86 16.59 -8.94 20.71
N ARG A 87 15.99 -9.28 21.86
CA ARG A 87 15.21 -10.51 22.06
C ARG A 87 13.87 -10.48 21.36
N GLU A 88 13.17 -9.35 21.36
CA GLU A 88 11.86 -9.18 20.73
C GLU A 88 11.94 -9.15 19.20
N ALA A 89 12.96 -8.48 18.65
CA ALA A 89 13.13 -8.30 17.21
C ALA A 89 14.06 -9.32 16.56
N ASP A 90 14.61 -10.27 17.34
CA ASP A 90 15.57 -11.29 16.91
C ASP A 90 16.74 -10.69 16.08
N VAL A 91 17.26 -9.55 16.55
CA VAL A 91 18.39 -8.86 15.92
C VAL A 91 19.71 -9.30 16.55
N ILE A 92 20.73 -9.50 15.71
CA ILE A 92 22.06 -9.91 16.13
C ILE A 92 22.88 -8.76 16.70
N GLY A 93 22.46 -7.51 16.50
CA GLY A 93 23.15 -6.32 17.00
C GLY A 93 22.49 -5.01 16.59
N PHE A 94 23.06 -3.90 17.07
CA PHE A 94 22.62 -2.53 16.76
C PHE A 94 23.72 -1.78 16.00
N GLU A 95 23.33 -0.98 15.01
CA GLU A 95 24.24 -0.21 14.15
C GLU A 95 25.11 0.78 14.94
N MET A 96 24.51 1.51 15.88
CA MET A 96 25.23 2.49 16.68
C MET A 96 26.22 1.81 17.64
N GLU A 97 27.51 2.01 17.36
CA GLU A 97 28.67 1.49 18.10
C GLU A 97 28.78 -0.04 18.21
N SER A 98 28.13 -0.80 17.32
CA SER A 98 28.08 -2.28 17.41
C SER A 98 27.58 -2.76 18.78
N ALA A 99 26.72 -1.96 19.43
CA ALA A 99 26.25 -2.20 20.78
C ALA A 99 25.54 -3.57 20.86
N GLY A 100 25.97 -4.39 21.83
CA GLY A 100 25.51 -5.77 22.01
C GLY A 100 26.42 -6.84 21.39
N VAL A 101 27.17 -6.53 20.32
CA VAL A 101 28.13 -7.49 19.71
C VAL A 101 29.55 -7.28 20.26
N TRP A 102 29.95 -6.02 20.41
CA TRP A 102 31.23 -5.62 21.02
C TRP A 102 31.38 -6.00 22.50
N ASP A 103 30.26 -6.31 23.16
CA ASP A 103 30.28 -6.80 24.54
C ASP A 103 30.87 -8.21 24.65
N ALA A 104 30.93 -8.97 23.55
CA ALA A 104 31.37 -10.36 23.51
C ALA A 104 32.54 -10.65 22.56
N LEU A 105 32.65 -9.97 21.41
CA LEU A 105 33.64 -10.28 20.36
C LEU A 105 34.27 -9.01 19.74
N PRO A 106 35.55 -9.06 19.31
CA PRO A 106 36.08 -8.09 18.35
C PRO A 106 35.44 -8.35 16.98
N CYS A 107 34.49 -7.52 16.56
CA CYS A 107 33.78 -7.69 15.29
C CYS A 107 33.71 -6.39 14.48
N VAL A 108 33.50 -6.55 13.17
CA VAL A 108 33.16 -5.47 12.23
C VAL A 108 31.73 -5.70 11.76
N VAL A 109 30.90 -4.67 11.79
CA VAL A 109 29.51 -4.72 11.32
C VAL A 109 29.44 -4.12 9.91
N ILE A 110 28.85 -4.85 8.96
CA ILE A 110 28.74 -4.45 7.55
C ILE A 110 27.25 -4.45 7.14
N LYS A 111 26.77 -3.33 6.56
CA LYS A 111 25.39 -3.17 6.06
C LYS A 111 25.36 -3.30 4.54
N ASP A 112 24.30 -3.90 4.00
CA ASP A 112 24.16 -4.32 2.58
C ASP A 112 24.12 -3.17 1.54
N GLN A 113 24.42 -1.93 1.93
CA GLN A 113 24.80 -0.84 1.02
C GLN A 113 25.76 0.11 1.76
N GLY A 114 27.07 -0.05 1.54
CA GLY A 114 28.10 0.87 2.01
C GLY A 114 28.73 0.51 3.36
N LEU A 115 30.06 0.64 3.44
CA LEU A 115 30.81 0.56 4.69
C LEU A 115 30.19 1.45 5.77
N ALA A 116 29.63 0.85 6.82
CA ALA A 116 29.58 1.50 8.12
C ALA A 116 30.97 1.33 8.76
N ALA A 117 31.90 2.24 8.44
CA ALA A 117 33.14 2.37 9.20
C ALA A 117 33.41 3.85 9.51
N ILE A 118 33.25 4.16 10.80
CA ILE A 118 34.18 5.00 11.56
C ILE A 118 34.36 6.42 10.99
N ARG A 119 33.40 7.31 11.26
CA ARG A 119 33.71 8.74 11.43
C ARG A 119 33.86 9.03 12.93
N GLY A 120 35.03 8.70 13.43
CA GLY A 120 35.48 9.04 14.77
C GLY A 120 36.99 8.85 14.86
N GLY A 121 37.73 9.89 14.50
CA GLY A 121 39.19 9.98 14.72
C GLY A 121 40.03 9.96 13.44
N ASP A 122 40.87 10.99 13.30
CA ASP A 122 41.91 11.14 12.28
C ASP A 122 42.76 9.87 12.13
N GLY A 123 42.85 9.33 10.90
CA GLY A 123 43.63 8.12 10.64
C GLY A 123 43.63 7.68 9.18
N GLY A 124 44.23 8.49 8.29
CA GLY A 124 44.31 8.23 6.84
C GLY A 124 45.19 7.06 6.38
N GLY A 125 45.38 6.01 7.18
CA GLY A 125 46.23 4.85 6.84
C GLY A 125 45.52 3.50 6.72
N MET A 126 44.21 3.43 6.96
CA MET A 126 43.48 2.16 7.13
C MET A 126 42.85 1.61 5.83
N TYR A 127 42.87 2.37 4.74
CA TYR A 127 42.06 2.08 3.54
C TYR A 127 42.63 1.00 2.60
N GLU A 128 43.96 0.85 2.49
CA GLU A 128 44.55 -0.05 1.48
C GLU A 128 44.41 -1.54 1.83
N GLY A 129 44.60 -1.94 3.10
CA GLY A 129 44.40 -3.34 3.52
C GLY A 129 42.93 -3.77 3.60
N PHE A 130 42.00 -2.81 3.59
CA PHE A 130 40.56 -3.05 3.69
C PHE A 130 39.90 -3.29 2.32
N LEU A 131 40.46 -2.70 1.26
CA LEU A 131 40.02 -2.92 -0.12
C LEU A 131 40.39 -4.32 -0.63
N GLU A 132 41.54 -4.88 -0.23
CA GLU A 132 41.90 -6.27 -0.54
C GLU A 132 40.94 -7.30 0.10
N LEU A 133 40.31 -6.96 1.22
CA LEU A 133 39.31 -7.81 1.89
C LEU A 133 37.95 -7.75 1.18
N LEU A 134 37.57 -6.60 0.61
CA LEU A 134 36.28 -6.41 -0.08
C LEU A 134 36.21 -7.11 -1.43
N ASP A 135 37.33 -7.26 -2.14
CA ASP A 135 37.39 -8.01 -3.41
C ASP A 135 37.08 -9.51 -3.22
N VAL A 136 37.13 -10.00 -1.98
CA VAL A 136 36.78 -11.39 -1.60
C VAL A 136 35.29 -11.55 -1.22
N PHE A 137 34.56 -10.46 -0.96
CA PHE A 137 33.18 -10.45 -0.47
C PHE A 137 32.13 -10.07 -1.54
N ASP A 138 32.35 -10.40 -2.81
CA ASP A 138 31.29 -10.38 -3.83
C ASP A 138 30.20 -11.41 -3.47
N THR A 139 29.12 -10.94 -2.86
CA THR A 139 27.99 -11.71 -2.33
C THR A 139 27.07 -12.29 -3.41
N SER A 140 27.43 -12.20 -4.69
CA SER A 140 26.52 -12.60 -5.76
C SER A 140 26.46 -14.11 -6.04
N THR A 141 27.38 -14.97 -5.55
CA THR A 141 27.38 -16.37 -6.05
C THR A 141 27.76 -17.56 -5.13
N ARG A 142 28.32 -17.46 -3.92
CA ARG A 142 28.62 -18.66 -3.07
C ARG A 142 28.57 -18.43 -1.55
N PRO A 143 28.11 -19.42 -0.72
CA PRO A 143 28.21 -19.37 0.73
C PRO A 143 29.66 -19.57 1.23
N TYR A 144 30.07 -18.83 2.26
CA TYR A 144 31.42 -18.87 2.82
C TYR A 144 31.61 -20.10 3.74
N PRO A 145 32.70 -20.89 3.60
CA PRO A 145 32.98 -22.01 4.51
C PRO A 145 33.22 -21.48 5.92
N GLY A 146 32.40 -21.90 6.90
CA GLY A 146 32.50 -21.47 8.30
C GLY A 146 31.62 -20.27 8.70
N ALA A 147 30.77 -19.75 7.79
CA ALA A 147 29.77 -18.75 8.15
C ALA A 147 28.68 -19.34 9.05
N VAL A 148 28.33 -18.61 10.12
CA VAL A 148 27.25 -18.96 11.04
C VAL A 148 26.06 -18.06 10.73
N TYR A 149 25.01 -18.63 10.15
CA TYR A 149 23.76 -17.92 9.92
C TYR A 149 22.94 -17.95 11.20
N TRP A 150 22.64 -16.78 11.77
CA TRP A 150 21.68 -16.70 12.87
C TRP A 150 20.35 -17.23 12.35
N PRO A 151 19.68 -18.14 13.07
CA PRO A 151 18.46 -18.74 12.58
C PRO A 151 17.40 -17.65 12.42
N LEU A 152 17.15 -17.21 11.18
CA LEU A 152 15.92 -16.53 10.85
C LEU A 152 14.82 -17.55 11.18
N THR A 153 14.12 -17.38 12.29
CA THR A 153 12.87 -18.10 12.50
C THR A 153 11.96 -17.68 11.35
N TYR A 154 11.85 -18.53 10.33
CA TYR A 154 10.97 -18.30 9.19
C TYR A 154 9.53 -18.38 9.72
N THR A 155 8.95 -17.23 9.99
CA THR A 155 7.54 -17.13 10.34
C THR A 155 6.72 -17.48 9.10
N ILE A 156 5.86 -18.49 9.22
CA ILE A 156 4.84 -18.76 8.19
C ILE A 156 3.86 -17.59 8.21
N ILE A 157 3.70 -16.93 7.06
CA ILE A 157 2.83 -15.76 6.93
C ILE A 157 1.56 -16.17 6.18
N VAL A 158 0.39 -15.97 6.78
CA VAL A 158 -0.91 -16.30 6.19
C VAL A 158 -1.73 -15.03 6.02
N LEU A 159 -1.71 -14.47 4.81
CA LEU A 159 -2.51 -13.32 4.39
C LEU A 159 -3.75 -13.81 3.63
N VAL A 160 -4.73 -14.33 4.37
CA VAL A 160 -6.05 -14.71 3.86
C VAL A 160 -7.09 -13.76 4.46
N PRO A 161 -7.84 -13.00 3.63
CA PRO A 161 -8.73 -11.95 4.11
C PRO A 161 -9.96 -12.49 4.84
N TYR A 162 -10.31 -13.75 4.60
CA TYR A 162 -11.51 -14.38 5.13
C TYR A 162 -11.21 -15.29 6.32
N PRO A 163 -12.07 -15.31 7.36
CA PRO A 163 -12.05 -16.38 8.34
C PRO A 163 -12.42 -17.73 7.69
N ARG A 164 -12.08 -18.83 8.37
CA ARG A 164 -12.53 -20.16 7.95
C ARG A 164 -14.06 -20.19 7.99
N ASN A 165 -14.68 -20.71 6.94
CA ASN A 165 -16.12 -20.94 6.91
C ASN A 165 -16.43 -22.27 7.58
N ASP A 166 -16.89 -22.24 8.84
CA ASP A 166 -17.24 -23.43 9.61
C ASP A 166 -18.49 -24.15 9.07
N SER A 167 -19.32 -23.46 8.28
CA SER A 167 -20.49 -24.02 7.61
C SER A 167 -20.18 -24.53 6.20
N PHE A 168 -18.90 -24.69 5.85
CA PHE A 168 -18.50 -25.23 4.56
C PHE A 168 -18.88 -26.71 4.44
N VAL A 169 -19.53 -27.09 3.33
CA VAL A 169 -20.00 -28.45 3.07
C VAL A 169 -19.54 -28.95 1.70
N GLY A 170 -19.02 -30.17 1.67
CA GLY A 170 -18.79 -30.93 0.44
C GLY A 170 -17.47 -30.64 -0.28
N ARG A 171 -17.49 -30.79 -1.61
CA ARG A 171 -16.37 -30.67 -2.56
C ARG A 171 -15.25 -31.69 -2.35
N ALA A 172 -15.56 -32.86 -1.77
CA ALA A 172 -14.56 -33.87 -1.45
C ALA A 172 -13.72 -34.29 -2.68
N SER A 173 -14.34 -34.40 -3.85
CA SER A 173 -13.66 -34.74 -5.11
C SER A 173 -12.69 -33.66 -5.59
N VAL A 174 -13.07 -32.38 -5.47
CA VAL A 174 -12.23 -31.21 -5.81
C VAL A 174 -11.09 -31.07 -4.82
N LEU A 175 -11.39 -31.17 -3.52
CA LEU A 175 -10.40 -31.12 -2.44
C LEU A 175 -9.41 -32.28 -2.52
N TYR A 176 -9.88 -33.47 -2.87
CA TYR A 176 -9.02 -34.63 -3.11
C TYR A 176 -8.04 -34.37 -4.26
N LYS A 177 -8.53 -33.86 -5.40
CA LYS A 177 -7.67 -33.46 -6.53
C LYS A 177 -6.66 -32.38 -6.13
N LEU A 178 -7.07 -31.38 -5.35
CA LEU A 178 -6.18 -30.33 -4.83
C LEU A 178 -5.08 -30.90 -3.92
N LYS A 179 -5.44 -31.81 -3.01
CA LYS A 179 -4.48 -32.47 -2.09
C LYS A 179 -3.46 -33.34 -2.82
N GLN A 180 -3.77 -33.83 -4.02
CA GLN A 180 -2.84 -34.60 -4.84
C GLN A 180 -1.85 -33.74 -5.64
N LEU A 181 -2.02 -32.42 -5.65
CA LEU A 181 -1.14 -31.55 -6.43
C LEU A 181 0.21 -31.42 -5.74
N PRO A 182 1.30 -31.42 -6.52
CA PRO A 182 2.64 -31.41 -5.95
C PRO A 182 3.00 -29.97 -5.59
N LEU A 183 2.28 -29.37 -4.63
CA LEU A 183 2.51 -28.01 -4.14
C LEU A 183 3.92 -27.84 -3.53
N LYS A 184 4.59 -28.96 -3.22
CA LYS A 184 5.99 -29.05 -2.73
C LYS A 184 6.93 -29.75 -3.76
N SER A 185 6.70 -29.61 -5.07
CA SER A 185 7.50 -30.29 -6.10
C SER A 185 8.82 -29.60 -6.46
N ALA A 186 9.67 -30.29 -7.24
CA ALA A 186 10.90 -29.72 -7.81
C ALA A 186 10.65 -28.64 -8.89
N SER A 187 9.41 -28.53 -9.38
CA SER A 187 8.96 -27.52 -10.35
C SER A 187 7.79 -26.70 -9.78
N GLN A 188 7.65 -25.45 -10.21
CA GLN A 188 6.55 -24.60 -9.75
C GLN A 188 5.19 -25.21 -10.15
N ALA A 189 4.32 -25.43 -9.15
CA ALA A 189 2.96 -25.88 -9.41
C ALA A 189 2.06 -24.67 -9.73
N LYS A 190 1.44 -24.65 -10.92
CA LYS A 190 0.36 -23.71 -11.27
C LYS A 190 -0.92 -24.51 -11.51
N VAL A 191 -2.00 -24.14 -10.82
CA VAL A 191 -3.27 -24.89 -10.76
C VAL A 191 -4.41 -23.91 -11.03
N ALA A 192 -5.42 -24.33 -11.80
CA ALA A 192 -6.61 -23.50 -12.03
C ALA A 192 -7.87 -24.25 -11.60
N LEU A 193 -8.59 -23.67 -10.65
CA LEU A 193 -9.97 -24.00 -10.33
C LEU A 193 -10.86 -23.17 -11.25
N TYR A 194 -11.64 -23.82 -12.11
CA TYR A 194 -12.55 -23.12 -13.01
C TYR A 194 -13.98 -23.63 -12.93
N GLY A 195 -14.96 -22.74 -13.07
CA GLY A 195 -16.37 -23.09 -13.13
C GLY A 195 -17.25 -22.28 -12.17
N LEU A 196 -18.31 -22.89 -11.66
CA LEU A 196 -19.26 -22.24 -10.76
C LEU A 196 -18.56 -21.95 -9.42
N GLY A 197 -18.32 -20.67 -9.12
CA GLY A 197 -17.59 -20.22 -7.92
C GLY A 197 -18.18 -20.71 -6.59
N GLY A 198 -17.41 -20.59 -5.50
CA GLY A 198 -17.82 -20.98 -4.15
C GLY A 198 -17.30 -22.34 -3.70
N ILE A 199 -15.97 -22.51 -3.68
CA ILE A 199 -15.32 -23.78 -3.29
C ILE A 199 -14.86 -23.77 -1.83
N GLY A 200 -14.74 -22.60 -1.19
CA GLY A 200 -14.21 -22.50 0.18
C GLY A 200 -12.81 -23.11 0.29
N LEU A 201 -11.75 -22.33 0.03
CA LEU A 201 -10.38 -22.83 0.15
C LEU A 201 -9.93 -22.81 1.61
N GLU A 202 -9.43 -23.94 2.11
CA GLU A 202 -8.76 -24.02 3.42
C GLU A 202 -7.27 -23.70 3.30
N ALA A 203 -6.74 -22.97 4.28
CA ALA A 203 -5.33 -22.62 4.34
C ALA A 203 -4.45 -23.84 4.64
N TYR A 204 -3.29 -23.94 3.98
CA TYR A 204 -2.32 -25.01 4.20
C TYR A 204 -1.40 -24.63 5.37
N PRO A 205 -1.38 -25.39 6.48
CA PRO A 205 -0.71 -24.98 7.72
C PRO A 205 0.83 -24.96 7.65
N ASP A 206 1.44 -25.57 6.63
CA ASP A 206 2.89 -25.75 6.53
C ASP A 206 3.59 -24.75 5.57
N MET A 207 2.89 -23.73 5.07
CA MET A 207 3.45 -22.82 4.06
C MET A 207 2.86 -21.42 4.18
N SER A 208 3.61 -20.40 3.72
CA SER A 208 3.09 -19.04 3.65
C SER A 208 2.01 -18.95 2.57
N VAL A 209 0.89 -18.29 2.85
CA VAL A 209 -0.24 -18.16 1.92
C VAL A 209 -0.53 -16.69 1.68
N PHE A 210 -0.54 -16.27 0.43
CA PHE A 210 -0.82 -14.91 0.02
C PHE A 210 -2.05 -14.88 -0.89
N TRP A 211 -3.09 -14.17 -0.48
CA TRP A 211 -4.33 -14.02 -1.26
C TRP A 211 -4.30 -12.74 -2.09
N VAL A 212 -4.50 -12.88 -3.41
CA VAL A 212 -4.44 -11.77 -4.36
C VAL A 212 -5.73 -11.75 -5.17
N HIS A 213 -6.52 -10.69 -5.02
CA HIS A 213 -7.73 -10.48 -5.82
C HIS A 213 -7.37 -9.94 -7.21
N ALA A 214 -7.80 -10.65 -8.25
CA ALA A 214 -7.49 -10.35 -9.65
C ALA A 214 -8.72 -9.90 -10.46
N ASN A 215 -9.67 -9.22 -9.80
CA ASN A 215 -10.83 -8.64 -10.49
C ASN A 215 -10.45 -7.48 -11.41
N ASN A 216 -9.43 -6.70 -10.99
CA ASN A 216 -8.92 -5.53 -11.67
C ASN A 216 -7.47 -5.25 -11.21
N ALA A 217 -6.78 -4.38 -11.93
CA ALA A 217 -5.37 -4.09 -11.68
C ALA A 217 -5.11 -3.45 -10.30
N GLU A 218 -6.02 -2.62 -9.82
CA GLU A 218 -5.83 -1.88 -8.56
C GLU A 218 -5.92 -2.81 -7.34
N ARG A 219 -6.88 -3.76 -7.34
CA ARG A 219 -6.97 -4.80 -6.30
C ARG A 219 -5.76 -5.72 -6.31
N PHE A 220 -5.24 -6.05 -7.49
CA PHE A 220 -4.03 -6.85 -7.62
C PHE A 220 -2.82 -6.11 -7.01
N ARG A 221 -2.65 -4.82 -7.34
CA ARG A 221 -1.59 -3.96 -6.76
C ARG A 221 -1.75 -3.81 -5.25
N GLN A 222 -2.96 -3.57 -4.76
CA GLN A 222 -3.23 -3.46 -3.32
C GLN A 222 -2.85 -4.74 -2.56
N ALA A 223 -3.17 -5.92 -3.10
CA ALA A 223 -2.79 -7.18 -2.49
C ALA A 223 -1.27 -7.33 -2.42
N TYR A 224 -0.55 -6.95 -3.48
CA TYR A 224 0.92 -6.94 -3.47
C TYR A 224 1.49 -5.93 -2.48
N THR A 225 0.92 -4.73 -2.38
CA THR A 225 1.29 -3.75 -1.34
C THR A 225 1.10 -4.32 0.06
N SER A 226 0.00 -5.05 0.29
CA SER A 226 -0.26 -5.70 1.58
C SER A 226 0.79 -6.78 1.88
N ILE A 227 1.18 -7.58 0.89
CA ILE A 227 2.27 -8.56 1.02
C ILE A 227 3.57 -7.86 1.41
N VAL A 228 3.91 -6.76 0.73
CA VAL A 228 5.12 -5.98 1.03
C VAL A 228 5.13 -5.47 2.46
N GLN A 229 4.02 -4.90 2.93
CA GLN A 229 3.90 -4.31 4.25
C GLN A 229 3.96 -5.37 5.36
N GLU A 230 3.17 -6.43 5.23
CA GLU A 230 3.08 -7.50 6.23
C GLU A 230 4.36 -8.35 6.29
N CYS A 231 5.00 -8.60 5.14
CA CYS A 231 6.27 -9.32 5.08
C CYS A 231 7.49 -8.41 5.31
N ARG A 232 7.29 -7.10 5.48
CA ARG A 232 8.34 -6.08 5.65
C ARG A 232 9.47 -6.22 4.61
N ILE A 233 9.09 -6.32 3.33
CA ILE A 233 10.03 -6.56 2.23
C ILE A 233 10.94 -5.32 2.06
N PRO A 234 12.28 -5.45 2.14
CA PRO A 234 13.18 -4.30 2.01
C PRO A 234 12.99 -3.51 0.71
N GLY A 235 13.04 -2.18 0.80
CA GLY A 235 12.83 -1.27 -0.34
C GLY A 235 11.37 -0.91 -0.60
N TYR A 236 10.44 -1.27 0.29
CA TYR A 236 9.03 -0.92 0.15
C TYR A 236 8.72 0.58 0.26
N ASP A 237 9.63 1.30 0.90
CA ASP A 237 9.61 2.74 1.16
C ASP A 237 10.28 3.54 0.05
N ASP A 238 10.93 2.89 -0.92
CA ASP A 238 11.52 3.56 -2.09
C ASP A 238 10.44 3.84 -3.15
N PRO A 239 10.06 5.11 -3.38
CA PRO A 239 9.03 5.47 -4.36
C PRO A 239 9.45 5.18 -5.81
N LYS A 240 10.72 4.83 -6.07
CA LYS A 240 11.21 4.49 -7.42
C LYS A 240 11.00 3.01 -7.76
N LEU A 241 10.71 2.16 -6.79
CA LEU A 241 10.54 0.73 -7.01
C LEU A 241 9.08 0.38 -7.31
N ASP A 242 8.86 -0.35 -8.40
CA ASP A 242 7.53 -0.92 -8.67
C ASP A 242 7.26 -2.07 -7.70
N ILE A 243 6.22 -1.89 -6.88
CA ILE A 243 5.78 -2.83 -5.84
C ILE A 243 5.55 -4.23 -6.41
N LEU A 244 4.94 -4.34 -7.60
CA LEU A 244 4.66 -5.65 -8.21
C LEU A 244 5.95 -6.42 -8.50
N THR A 245 6.92 -5.71 -9.08
CA THR A 245 8.26 -6.25 -9.39
C THR A 245 9.03 -6.60 -8.12
N LEU A 246 8.90 -5.79 -7.05
CA LEU A 246 9.57 -6.02 -5.77
C LEU A 246 9.11 -7.33 -5.12
N VAL A 247 7.80 -7.54 -4.99
CA VAL A 247 7.23 -8.78 -4.43
C VAL A 247 7.64 -9.99 -5.26
N LYS A 248 7.55 -9.88 -6.60
CA LYS A 248 7.96 -10.97 -7.49
C LYS A 248 9.40 -11.40 -7.22
N LYS A 249 10.33 -10.45 -7.22
CA LYS A 249 11.75 -10.73 -6.95
C LYS A 249 11.97 -11.32 -5.56
N TRP A 250 11.27 -10.82 -4.55
CA TRP A 250 11.37 -11.33 -3.18
C TRP A 250 10.91 -12.79 -3.06
N LEU A 251 9.76 -13.14 -3.65
CA LEU A 251 9.23 -14.50 -3.66
C LEU A 251 10.12 -15.48 -4.44
N GLU A 252 10.84 -15.00 -5.45
CA GLU A 252 11.76 -15.80 -6.27
C GLU A 252 13.11 -16.07 -5.60
N ARG A 253 13.44 -15.41 -4.49
CA ARG A 253 14.72 -15.64 -3.78
C ARG A 253 14.84 -17.08 -3.28
N LYS A 254 16.05 -17.64 -3.36
CA LYS A 254 16.33 -19.03 -2.98
C LYS A 254 16.17 -19.31 -1.47
N ASP A 255 16.29 -18.28 -0.65
CA ASP A 255 16.14 -18.31 0.80
C ASP A 255 14.71 -18.02 1.26
N CYS A 256 13.78 -17.77 0.35
CA CYS A 256 12.37 -17.61 0.69
C CYS A 256 11.75 -18.96 1.08
N CYS A 257 10.91 -18.95 2.12
CA CYS A 257 10.18 -20.14 2.57
C CYS A 257 9.21 -20.65 1.49
N GLN A 258 8.70 -21.88 1.65
CA GLN A 258 7.65 -22.37 0.76
C GLN A 258 6.41 -21.48 0.86
N TRP A 259 5.86 -21.12 -0.30
CA TRP A 259 4.72 -20.21 -0.37
C TRP A 259 3.68 -20.63 -1.42
N LEU A 260 2.43 -20.22 -1.20
CA LEU A 260 1.29 -20.37 -2.09
C LEU A 260 0.69 -18.99 -2.35
N ILE A 261 0.60 -18.59 -3.62
CA ILE A 261 -0.23 -17.45 -4.02
C ILE A 261 -1.57 -17.96 -4.52
N VAL A 262 -2.66 -17.41 -3.99
CA VAL A 262 -4.02 -17.60 -4.53
C VAL A 262 -4.38 -16.37 -5.37
N ILE A 263 -4.46 -16.55 -6.69
CA ILE A 263 -4.96 -15.54 -7.63
C ILE A 263 -6.48 -15.76 -7.76
N ASP A 264 -7.24 -14.96 -7.02
CA ASP A 264 -8.67 -15.11 -6.87
C ASP A 264 -9.45 -14.28 -7.91
N ASN A 265 -10.50 -14.86 -8.51
CA ASN A 265 -11.41 -14.23 -9.48
C ASN A 265 -10.72 -13.67 -10.74
N ALA A 266 -9.76 -14.42 -11.28
CA ALA A 266 -9.04 -14.10 -12.52
C ALA A 266 -9.92 -14.33 -13.77
N ASP A 267 -11.00 -13.56 -13.92
CA ASP A 267 -11.99 -13.76 -14.98
C ASP A 267 -11.64 -13.01 -16.29
N ASP A 268 -10.96 -11.87 -16.17
CA ASP A 268 -10.62 -11.01 -17.30
C ASP A 268 -9.29 -11.42 -17.96
N ILE A 269 -9.38 -11.90 -19.20
CA ILE A 269 -8.22 -12.31 -19.99
C ILE A 269 -7.33 -11.13 -20.42
N GLN A 270 -7.93 -9.95 -20.64
CA GLN A 270 -7.19 -8.76 -21.08
C GLN A 270 -6.33 -8.19 -19.94
N LEU A 271 -6.79 -8.33 -18.70
CA LEU A 271 -6.05 -7.93 -17.51
C LEU A 271 -4.68 -8.65 -17.42
N PHE A 272 -4.64 -9.94 -17.76
CA PHE A 272 -3.42 -10.75 -17.66
C PHE A 272 -2.58 -10.78 -18.92
N PHE A 273 -3.17 -10.68 -20.11
CA PHE A 273 -2.49 -10.95 -21.38
C PHE A 273 -2.59 -9.83 -22.43
N GLY A 274 -3.32 -8.76 -22.15
CA GLY A 274 -3.46 -7.60 -23.04
C GLY A 274 -4.34 -7.88 -24.26
N GLN A 275 -4.55 -6.85 -25.09
CA GLN A 275 -5.28 -7.03 -26.35
C GLN A 275 -4.39 -7.72 -27.39
N GLN A 276 -4.83 -8.90 -27.86
CA GLN A 276 -4.24 -9.54 -29.04
C GLN A 276 -4.90 -9.00 -30.32
N GLY A 277 -4.33 -7.92 -30.87
CA GLY A 277 -4.55 -7.46 -32.26
C GLY A 277 -5.49 -6.26 -32.46
N GLY A 278 -4.95 -5.16 -33.00
CA GLY A 278 -5.70 -4.16 -33.79
C GLY A 278 -5.49 -2.68 -33.45
N SER A 279 -4.89 -1.94 -34.39
CA SER A 279 -4.91 -0.47 -34.60
C SER A 279 -3.92 0.42 -33.82
N GLU A 280 -2.89 0.91 -34.54
CA GLU A 280 -1.98 2.01 -34.21
C GLU A 280 -2.68 3.40 -34.15
N ILE A 281 -3.84 3.50 -33.51
CA ILE A 281 -4.52 4.78 -33.30
C ILE A 281 -4.95 4.86 -31.84
N ASN A 282 -3.96 5.14 -30.99
CA ASN A 282 -4.00 5.87 -29.72
C ASN A 282 -2.72 5.51 -28.98
N ASP A 283 -1.67 6.31 -29.17
CA ASP A 283 -0.42 6.24 -28.40
C ASP A 283 -0.72 6.52 -26.92
N LEU A 284 -1.02 5.44 -26.19
CA LEU A 284 -1.04 5.35 -24.74
C LEU A 284 -0.18 4.14 -24.37
N PRO A 285 0.81 4.25 -23.46
CA PRO A 285 1.51 3.09 -22.95
C PRO A 285 0.51 2.23 -22.17
N ASN A 286 0.04 1.17 -22.83
CA ASN A 286 -1.02 0.28 -22.37
C ASN A 286 -0.45 -0.75 -21.38
N ASP A 287 0.26 -0.31 -20.35
CA ASP A 287 0.98 -1.19 -19.41
C ASP A 287 0.05 -1.87 -18.38
N LYS A 288 -1.26 -1.59 -18.45
CA LYS A 288 -2.30 -2.14 -17.56
C LYS A 288 -2.80 -3.55 -17.94
N GLY A 289 -2.42 -4.08 -19.10
CA GLY A 289 -2.89 -5.36 -19.62
C GLY A 289 -1.82 -6.45 -19.66
N ASN A 290 -1.02 -6.62 -18.61
CA ASN A 290 -0.06 -7.74 -18.55
C ASN A 290 0.31 -8.06 -17.10
N LEU A 291 -0.65 -8.45 -16.28
CA LEU A 291 -0.36 -8.85 -14.90
C LEU A 291 0.36 -10.19 -14.77
N GLU A 292 0.34 -11.02 -15.82
CA GLU A 292 0.98 -12.34 -15.81
C GLU A 292 2.49 -12.24 -15.57
N ARG A 293 3.17 -11.21 -16.11
CA ARG A 293 4.61 -10.98 -15.90
C ARG A 293 5.01 -10.75 -14.44
N TYR A 294 4.06 -10.37 -13.58
CA TYR A 294 4.31 -10.11 -12.17
C TYR A 294 4.11 -11.36 -11.31
N LEU A 295 3.59 -12.45 -11.87
CA LEU A 295 3.50 -13.73 -11.18
C LEU A 295 4.91 -14.32 -11.03
N PRO A 296 5.32 -14.72 -9.80
CA PRO A 296 6.64 -15.28 -9.59
C PRO A 296 6.82 -16.63 -10.30
N GLU A 297 8.04 -16.94 -10.72
CA GLU A 297 8.42 -18.22 -11.34
C GLU A 297 9.60 -18.86 -10.60
N CYS A 298 9.31 -19.69 -9.59
CA CYS A 298 10.33 -20.40 -8.82
C CYS A 298 9.87 -21.77 -8.30
N ARG A 299 10.82 -22.68 -8.05
CA ARG A 299 10.55 -24.07 -7.65
C ARG A 299 9.93 -24.26 -6.27
N HIS A 300 10.16 -23.35 -5.33
CA HIS A 300 9.67 -23.42 -3.95
C HIS A 300 8.32 -22.73 -3.75
N GLY A 301 7.71 -22.23 -4.83
CA GLY A 301 6.40 -21.57 -4.81
C GLY A 301 5.32 -22.37 -5.55
N ALA A 302 4.07 -22.09 -5.21
CA ALA A 302 2.90 -22.60 -5.92
C ALA A 302 1.89 -21.47 -6.20
N ILE A 303 1.14 -21.59 -7.30
CA ILE A 303 0.10 -20.64 -7.69
C ILE A 303 -1.22 -21.40 -7.88
N LEU A 304 -2.25 -20.96 -7.18
CA LEU A 304 -3.63 -21.43 -7.33
C LEU A 304 -4.46 -20.30 -7.93
N VAL A 305 -5.08 -20.54 -9.07
CA VAL A 305 -5.94 -19.57 -9.76
C VAL A 305 -7.39 -20.00 -9.58
N THR A 306 -8.27 -19.07 -9.20
CA THR A 306 -9.73 -19.25 -9.29
C THR A 306 -10.27 -18.37 -10.43
N THR A 307 -11.10 -18.94 -11.30
CA THR A 307 -11.64 -18.22 -12.46
C THR A 307 -12.94 -18.85 -12.96
N ARG A 308 -13.85 -18.09 -13.54
CA ARG A 308 -14.94 -18.64 -14.36
C ARG A 308 -14.56 -18.83 -15.81
N ASN A 309 -13.51 -18.12 -16.24
CA ASN A 309 -13.06 -18.14 -17.61
C ASN A 309 -12.04 -19.28 -17.81
N LYS A 310 -12.51 -20.40 -18.35
CA LYS A 310 -11.65 -21.56 -18.67
C LYS A 310 -10.42 -21.16 -19.49
N GLN A 311 -10.52 -20.19 -20.40
CA GLN A 311 -9.40 -19.74 -21.21
C GLN A 311 -8.31 -19.08 -20.38
N VAL A 312 -8.67 -18.27 -19.37
CA VAL A 312 -7.70 -17.67 -18.44
C VAL A 312 -6.99 -18.75 -17.65
N GLY A 313 -7.75 -19.72 -17.11
CA GLY A 313 -7.19 -20.87 -16.41
C GLY A 313 -6.22 -21.67 -17.27
N VAL A 314 -6.56 -21.94 -18.53
CA VAL A 314 -5.67 -22.65 -19.48
C VAL A 314 -4.40 -21.86 -19.75
N LYS A 315 -4.49 -20.55 -20.00
CA LYS A 315 -3.30 -19.72 -20.29
C LYS A 315 -2.36 -19.61 -19.07
N LEU A 316 -2.89 -19.30 -17.88
CA LEU A 316 -2.08 -19.12 -16.66
C LEU A 316 -1.41 -20.42 -16.18
N THR A 317 -2.03 -21.57 -16.44
CA THR A 317 -1.48 -22.88 -16.05
C THR A 317 -0.74 -23.60 -17.17
N LYS A 318 -0.61 -22.97 -18.35
CA LYS A 318 -0.05 -23.59 -19.57
C LYS A 318 -0.76 -24.93 -19.91
N GLY A 319 -2.07 -24.98 -19.65
CA GLY A 319 -2.94 -26.14 -19.91
C GLY A 319 -2.83 -27.30 -18.92
N LYS A 320 -2.11 -27.14 -17.79
CA LYS A 320 -1.89 -28.21 -16.81
C LYS A 320 -2.77 -28.01 -15.56
N HIS A 321 -3.10 -29.11 -14.87
CA HIS A 321 -3.77 -29.08 -13.55
C HIS A 321 -5.03 -28.19 -13.49
N LEU A 322 -5.90 -28.30 -14.49
CA LEU A 322 -7.22 -27.68 -14.47
C LEU A 322 -8.22 -28.56 -13.73
N ILE A 323 -8.92 -27.99 -12.76
CA ILE A 323 -9.97 -28.67 -12.00
C ILE A 323 -11.27 -27.92 -12.21
N GLU A 324 -12.23 -28.60 -12.83
CA GLU A 324 -13.57 -28.05 -13.01
C GLU A 324 -14.38 -28.13 -11.72
N VAL A 325 -15.14 -27.07 -11.48
CA VAL A 325 -15.93 -26.86 -10.28
C VAL A 325 -17.38 -26.72 -10.74
N GLY A 326 -18.11 -27.82 -10.58
CA GLY A 326 -19.52 -27.92 -10.97
C GLY A 326 -20.49 -27.48 -9.87
N LYS A 327 -21.76 -27.81 -10.10
CA LYS A 327 -22.85 -27.74 -9.10
C LYS A 327 -22.56 -28.69 -7.92
N MET A 328 -23.23 -28.47 -6.80
CA MET A 328 -23.19 -29.42 -5.68
C MET A 328 -23.95 -30.70 -6.05
N ASP A 329 -23.54 -31.83 -5.49
CA ASP A 329 -24.36 -33.04 -5.59
C ASP A 329 -25.55 -33.01 -4.60
N GLU A 330 -26.49 -33.96 -4.73
CA GLU A 330 -27.68 -34.00 -3.87
C GLU A 330 -27.34 -34.22 -2.39
N GLY A 331 -26.30 -35.01 -2.09
CA GLY A 331 -25.88 -35.27 -0.71
C GLY A 331 -25.21 -34.05 -0.09
N GLU A 332 -24.34 -33.39 -0.84
CA GLU A 332 -23.72 -32.11 -0.46
C GLU A 332 -24.79 -31.03 -0.22
N THR A 333 -25.83 -30.99 -1.07
CA THR A 333 -26.90 -30.00 -0.95
C THR A 333 -27.77 -30.24 0.28
N ASP A 334 -28.19 -31.48 0.53
CA ASP A 334 -28.97 -31.83 1.72
C ASP A 334 -28.18 -31.53 3.00
N GLN A 335 -26.89 -31.85 3.03
CA GLN A 335 -26.02 -31.52 4.15
C GLN A 335 -25.88 -30.01 4.36
N LEU A 336 -25.75 -29.22 3.29
CA LEU A 336 -25.69 -27.75 3.37
C LEU A 336 -26.98 -27.18 3.94
N LEU A 337 -28.14 -27.60 3.43
CA LEU A 337 -29.44 -27.16 3.92
C LEU A 337 -29.63 -27.51 5.40
N ARG A 338 -29.27 -28.72 5.82
CA ARG A 338 -29.34 -29.13 7.24
C ARG A 338 -28.41 -28.31 8.14
N THR A 339 -27.26 -27.90 7.62
CA THR A 339 -26.30 -27.07 8.38
C THR A 339 -26.86 -25.67 8.63
N TYR A 340 -27.52 -25.07 7.64
CA TYR A 340 -28.07 -23.71 7.74
C TYR A 340 -29.50 -23.64 8.31
N LEU A 341 -30.28 -24.72 8.22
CA LEU A 341 -31.64 -24.83 8.75
C LEU A 341 -31.67 -25.60 10.08
N ASP A 342 -30.63 -25.46 10.90
CA ASP A 342 -30.57 -26.13 12.20
C ASP A 342 -31.79 -25.75 13.06
N GLY A 343 -32.47 -26.77 13.60
CA GLY A 343 -33.73 -26.63 14.33
C GLY A 343 -35.02 -26.62 13.49
N ILE A 344 -34.95 -26.59 12.16
CA ILE A 344 -36.12 -26.69 11.27
C ILE A 344 -36.17 -28.10 10.66
N SER A 345 -37.18 -28.88 11.01
CA SER A 345 -37.37 -30.23 10.45
C SER A 345 -38.04 -30.17 9.08
N PHE A 346 -37.39 -30.74 8.06
CA PHE A 346 -37.94 -30.91 6.72
C PHE A 346 -37.62 -32.31 6.18
N ALA A 347 -38.50 -32.82 5.32
CA ALA A 347 -38.40 -34.14 4.74
C ALA A 347 -37.40 -34.18 3.57
N SER A 348 -36.84 -35.36 3.28
CA SER A 348 -35.83 -35.53 2.22
C SER A 348 -36.36 -35.19 0.82
N ASN A 349 -37.67 -35.31 0.59
CA ASN A 349 -38.31 -34.91 -0.67
C ASN A 349 -38.44 -33.38 -0.80
N GLU A 350 -38.62 -32.65 0.30
CA GLU A 350 -38.61 -31.17 0.30
C GLU A 350 -37.20 -30.65 0.02
N SER A 351 -36.20 -31.29 0.64
CA SER A 351 -34.78 -31.02 0.40
C SER A 351 -34.42 -31.20 -1.08
N SER A 352 -34.79 -32.34 -1.68
CA SER A 352 -34.50 -32.61 -3.10
C SER A 352 -35.25 -31.67 -4.04
N THR A 353 -36.50 -31.31 -3.71
CA THR A 353 -37.29 -30.35 -4.50
C THR A 353 -36.67 -28.96 -4.47
N LEU A 354 -36.29 -28.46 -3.30
CA LEU A 354 -35.62 -27.17 -3.15
C LEU A 354 -34.25 -27.15 -3.85
N SER A 355 -33.48 -28.22 -3.67
CA SER A 355 -32.18 -28.42 -4.33
C SER A 355 -32.29 -28.35 -5.85
N SER A 356 -33.28 -29.04 -6.41
CA SER A 356 -33.57 -29.04 -7.84
C SER A 356 -33.99 -27.66 -8.34
N ARG A 357 -34.90 -26.98 -7.62
CA ARG A 357 -35.38 -25.63 -7.97
C ARG A 357 -34.28 -24.57 -7.93
N LEU A 358 -33.30 -24.74 -7.06
CA LEU A 358 -32.17 -23.84 -6.90
C LEU A 358 -30.91 -24.30 -7.65
N GLU A 359 -31.07 -25.26 -8.58
CA GLU A 359 -30.02 -25.73 -9.47
C GLU A 359 -28.74 -26.20 -8.73
N GLN A 360 -28.91 -26.67 -7.49
CA GLN A 360 -27.82 -27.13 -6.60
C GLN A 360 -26.68 -26.10 -6.46
N LEU A 361 -27.04 -24.81 -6.44
CA LEU A 361 -26.10 -23.71 -6.30
C LEU A 361 -25.91 -23.32 -4.83
N PRO A 362 -24.69 -23.38 -4.28
CA PRO A 362 -24.45 -23.10 -2.88
C PRO A 362 -24.98 -21.72 -2.44
N LEU A 363 -24.75 -20.68 -3.25
CA LEU A 363 -25.22 -19.33 -2.92
C LEU A 363 -26.75 -19.23 -2.85
N ALA A 364 -27.46 -19.78 -3.83
CA ALA A 364 -28.93 -19.71 -3.85
C ALA A 364 -29.52 -20.49 -2.68
N LEU A 365 -28.93 -21.64 -2.35
CA LEU A 365 -29.32 -22.47 -1.21
C LEU A 365 -29.09 -21.76 0.12
N VAL A 366 -27.93 -21.12 0.32
CA VAL A 366 -27.64 -20.36 1.54
C VAL A 366 -28.57 -19.15 1.69
N GLN A 367 -28.84 -18.42 0.60
CA GLN A 367 -29.81 -17.31 0.64
C GLN A 367 -31.23 -17.79 0.92
N ALA A 368 -31.64 -18.93 0.36
CA ALA A 368 -32.93 -19.55 0.66
C ALA A 368 -33.02 -19.99 2.12
N ALA A 369 -32.00 -20.66 2.64
CA ALA A 369 -31.95 -21.10 4.02
C ALA A 369 -31.99 -19.91 5.01
N ALA A 370 -31.21 -18.86 4.72
CA ALA A 370 -31.23 -17.61 5.47
C ALA A 370 -32.63 -16.98 5.49
N PHE A 371 -33.32 -16.94 4.34
CA PHE A 371 -34.70 -16.45 4.27
C PHE A 371 -35.65 -17.29 5.13
N ILE A 372 -35.58 -18.62 5.03
CA ILE A 372 -36.43 -19.54 5.79
C ILE A 372 -36.25 -19.32 7.29
N GLN A 373 -35.00 -19.25 7.74
CA GLN A 373 -34.64 -19.07 9.15
C GLN A 373 -35.10 -17.70 9.68
N GLU A 374 -34.79 -16.61 8.97
CA GLU A 374 -35.15 -15.24 9.38
C GLU A 374 -36.66 -15.02 9.44
N ASN A 375 -37.42 -15.72 8.61
CA ASN A 375 -38.88 -15.63 8.61
C ASN A 375 -39.57 -16.70 9.46
N SER A 376 -38.81 -17.63 10.06
CA SER A 376 -39.33 -18.75 10.84
C SER A 376 -40.44 -19.53 10.12
N ILE A 377 -40.24 -19.79 8.82
CA ILE A 377 -41.16 -20.59 7.99
C ILE A 377 -40.58 -21.98 7.73
N ASP A 378 -41.39 -22.90 7.21
CA ASP A 378 -40.92 -24.21 6.74
C ASP A 378 -40.49 -24.19 5.25
N VAL A 379 -39.83 -25.26 4.82
CA VAL A 379 -39.33 -25.41 3.44
C VAL A 379 -40.48 -25.45 2.44
N SER A 380 -41.58 -26.12 2.76
CA SER A 380 -42.79 -26.16 1.94
C SER A 380 -43.31 -24.75 1.63
N LYS A 381 -43.41 -23.90 2.66
CA LYS A 381 -43.89 -22.53 2.52
C LYS A 381 -42.96 -21.68 1.68
N TYR A 382 -41.65 -21.88 1.79
CA TYR A 382 -40.68 -21.21 0.94
C TYR A 382 -40.83 -21.60 -0.53
N LEU A 383 -41.06 -22.88 -0.84
CA LEU A 383 -41.29 -23.35 -2.20
C LEU A 383 -42.55 -22.69 -2.82
N GLU A 384 -43.63 -22.54 -2.05
CA GLU A 384 -44.82 -21.80 -2.51
C GLU A 384 -44.49 -20.34 -2.89
N LEU A 385 -43.70 -19.66 -2.04
CA LEU A 385 -43.29 -18.28 -2.30
C LEU A 385 -42.40 -18.19 -3.54
N LEU A 386 -41.48 -19.14 -3.72
CA LEU A 386 -40.60 -19.24 -4.87
C LEU A 386 -41.36 -19.41 -6.18
N ASP A 387 -42.42 -20.21 -6.17
CA ASP A 387 -43.28 -20.42 -7.33
C ASP A 387 -44.18 -19.21 -7.63
N SER A 388 -44.53 -18.43 -6.60
CA SER A 388 -45.33 -17.20 -6.74
C SER A 388 -44.54 -15.94 -7.14
N SER A 389 -43.21 -16.03 -7.27
CA SER A 389 -42.32 -14.91 -7.59
C SER A 389 -42.65 -14.22 -8.92
N ASP A 390 -42.40 -12.91 -8.99
CA ASP A 390 -42.65 -12.07 -10.18
C ASP A 390 -41.80 -12.55 -11.37
N GLN A 391 -42.41 -13.31 -12.28
CA GLN A 391 -41.72 -13.90 -13.43
C GLN A 391 -41.09 -12.84 -14.34
N TYR A 392 -41.68 -11.65 -14.44
CA TYR A 392 -41.14 -10.59 -15.26
C TYR A 392 -39.84 -10.03 -14.69
N LEU A 393 -39.77 -9.84 -13.36
CA LEU A 393 -38.52 -9.45 -12.70
C LEU A 393 -37.47 -10.57 -12.73
N VAL A 394 -37.90 -11.83 -12.62
CA VAL A 394 -37.02 -13.00 -12.76
C VAL A 394 -36.39 -13.03 -14.14
N ASP A 395 -37.17 -12.93 -15.20
CA ASP A 395 -36.67 -12.93 -16.58
C ASP A 395 -35.67 -11.79 -16.78
N LEU A 396 -36.02 -10.59 -16.34
CA LEU A 396 -35.16 -9.42 -16.44
C LEU A 396 -33.82 -9.60 -15.73
N LEU A 397 -33.80 -10.09 -14.49
CA LEU A 397 -32.55 -10.28 -13.76
C LEU A 397 -31.75 -11.49 -14.27
N SER A 398 -32.42 -12.48 -14.85
CA SER A 398 -31.79 -13.71 -15.38
C SER A 398 -30.93 -13.45 -16.61
N GLU A 399 -31.34 -12.54 -17.49
CA GLU A 399 -30.58 -12.18 -18.69
C GLU A 399 -29.13 -11.73 -18.38
N GLU A 400 -28.89 -11.07 -17.24
CA GLU A 400 -27.54 -10.62 -16.89
C GLU A 400 -26.66 -11.77 -16.42
N PHE A 401 -27.24 -12.74 -15.70
CA PHE A 401 -26.52 -13.92 -15.24
C PHE A 401 -26.13 -14.86 -16.38
N GLU A 402 -26.86 -14.83 -17.50
CA GLU A 402 -26.53 -15.59 -18.72
C GLU A 402 -25.26 -15.07 -19.41
N THR A 403 -24.99 -13.76 -19.35
CA THR A 403 -23.72 -13.18 -19.84
C THR A 403 -22.50 -13.63 -19.04
N ASP A 404 -22.70 -14.14 -17.83
CA ASP A 404 -21.66 -14.66 -16.92
C ASP A 404 -21.31 -16.14 -17.17
N GLY A 405 -21.66 -16.68 -18.34
CA GLY A 405 -21.33 -18.04 -18.77
C GLY A 405 -22.19 -19.13 -18.11
N ARG A 406 -23.34 -18.77 -17.53
CA ARG A 406 -24.29 -19.70 -16.92
C ARG A 406 -25.44 -20.01 -17.85
N ASN A 407 -26.01 -21.21 -17.72
CA ASN A 407 -27.24 -21.55 -18.43
C ASN A 407 -28.44 -20.75 -17.85
N SER A 408 -29.48 -20.61 -18.66
CA SER A 408 -30.70 -19.84 -18.33
C SER A 408 -31.35 -20.28 -17.02
N ASP A 409 -31.32 -21.58 -16.72
CA ASP A 409 -32.03 -22.13 -15.56
C ASP A 409 -31.32 -21.77 -14.23
N THR A 410 -29.97 -21.82 -14.21
CA THR A 410 -29.15 -21.38 -13.07
C THR A 410 -29.36 -19.89 -12.77
N SER A 411 -29.49 -19.09 -13.82
CA SER A 411 -29.76 -17.65 -13.74
C SER A 411 -31.12 -17.35 -13.09
N ARG A 412 -32.16 -18.08 -13.49
CA ARG A 412 -33.52 -17.93 -12.92
C ARG A 412 -33.59 -18.29 -11.45
N ALA A 413 -32.93 -19.37 -11.04
CA ALA A 413 -32.89 -19.81 -9.65
C ALA A 413 -32.35 -18.71 -8.72
N VAL A 414 -31.19 -18.15 -9.06
CA VAL A 414 -30.57 -17.06 -8.29
C VAL A 414 -31.46 -15.82 -8.28
N ALA A 415 -32.02 -15.44 -9.42
CA ALA A 415 -32.90 -14.27 -9.54
C ALA A 415 -34.12 -14.37 -8.60
N LYS A 416 -34.80 -15.53 -8.58
CA LYS A 416 -36.00 -15.74 -7.75
C LYS A 416 -35.70 -15.60 -6.27
N THR A 417 -34.68 -16.30 -5.77
CA THR A 417 -34.28 -16.25 -4.36
C THR A 417 -33.83 -14.85 -3.95
N TRP A 418 -33.09 -14.16 -4.83
CA TRP A 418 -32.66 -12.79 -4.61
C TRP A 418 -33.87 -11.84 -4.49
N ILE A 419 -34.83 -11.92 -5.42
CA ILE A 419 -36.04 -11.05 -5.42
C ILE A 419 -36.82 -11.22 -4.13
N LEU A 420 -37.14 -12.48 -3.75
CA LEU A 420 -37.90 -12.76 -2.54
C LEU A 420 -37.23 -12.19 -1.29
N SER A 421 -35.92 -12.43 -1.16
CA SER A 421 -35.16 -11.98 0.00
C SER A 421 -35.03 -10.46 0.03
N PHE A 422 -34.77 -9.83 -1.12
CA PHE A 422 -34.65 -8.38 -1.22
C PHE A 422 -35.97 -7.65 -0.92
N GLU A 423 -37.10 -8.16 -1.43
CA GLU A 423 -38.42 -7.62 -1.09
C GLU A 423 -38.73 -7.71 0.39
N GLN A 424 -38.33 -8.82 1.03
CA GLN A 424 -38.52 -8.99 2.47
C GLN A 424 -37.65 -8.02 3.27
N ILE A 425 -36.38 -7.86 2.90
CA ILE A 425 -35.49 -6.83 3.47
C ILE A 425 -36.12 -5.45 3.34
N GLN A 426 -36.66 -5.10 2.16
CA GLN A 426 -37.29 -3.81 1.92
C GLN A 426 -38.52 -3.58 2.82
N ARG A 427 -39.31 -4.62 3.11
CA ARG A 427 -40.46 -4.54 4.04
C ARG A 427 -40.03 -4.42 5.50
N GLN A 428 -39.01 -5.17 5.92
CA GLN A 428 -38.54 -5.20 7.31
C GLN A 428 -37.69 -3.98 7.69
N ASN A 429 -36.81 -3.55 6.78
CA ASN A 429 -35.86 -2.47 7.00
C ASN A 429 -35.56 -1.75 5.66
N ALA A 430 -36.34 -0.70 5.38
CA ALA A 430 -36.15 0.10 4.17
C ALA A 430 -34.72 0.66 4.04
N PHE A 431 -34.09 1.07 5.15
CA PHE A 431 -32.72 1.59 5.13
C PHE A 431 -31.69 0.50 4.77
N ALA A 432 -31.90 -0.76 5.14
CA ALA A 432 -31.05 -1.87 4.69
C ALA A 432 -31.09 -2.04 3.16
N SER A 433 -32.27 -1.87 2.54
CA SER A 433 -32.42 -1.92 1.08
C SER A 433 -31.71 -0.74 0.39
N GLU A 434 -31.76 0.45 0.98
CA GLU A 434 -31.06 1.65 0.50
C GLU A 434 -29.54 1.51 0.67
N LEU A 435 -29.10 0.95 1.80
CA LEU A 435 -27.69 0.68 2.07
C LEU A 435 -27.13 -0.33 1.07
N LEU A 436 -27.83 -1.43 0.80
CA LEU A 436 -27.42 -2.38 -0.24
C LEU A 436 -27.39 -1.74 -1.63
N SER A 437 -28.37 -0.89 -1.92
CA SER A 437 -28.42 -0.12 -3.17
C SER A 437 -27.16 0.74 -3.30
N PHE A 438 -26.80 1.51 -2.26
CA PHE A 438 -25.57 2.30 -2.20
C PHE A 438 -24.30 1.44 -2.34
N MET A 439 -24.17 0.38 -1.55
CA MET A 439 -23.01 -0.51 -1.57
C MET A 439 -22.80 -1.14 -2.95
N SER A 440 -23.89 -1.41 -3.69
CA SER A 440 -23.79 -1.99 -5.02
C SER A 440 -23.04 -1.09 -6.02
N LEU A 441 -22.95 0.23 -5.81
CA LEU A 441 -22.21 1.16 -6.68
C LEU A 441 -20.71 1.25 -6.37
N LEU A 442 -20.25 0.65 -5.27
CA LEU A 442 -18.84 0.59 -4.88
C LEU A 442 -18.15 -0.62 -5.53
N ASP A 443 -16.82 -0.71 -5.40
CA ASP A 443 -16.14 -2.00 -5.60
C ASP A 443 -16.71 -3.03 -4.62
N ARG A 444 -16.97 -4.25 -5.10
CA ARG A 444 -17.72 -5.28 -4.37
C ARG A 444 -16.97 -5.89 -3.19
N GLN A 445 -15.66 -5.68 -3.11
CA GLN A 445 -14.81 -6.24 -2.06
C GLN A 445 -14.31 -5.13 -1.14
N ALA A 446 -13.96 -5.49 0.10
CA ALA A 446 -13.30 -4.63 1.06
C ALA A 446 -13.95 -3.25 1.24
N ILE A 447 -15.29 -3.17 1.19
CA ILE A 447 -16.04 -1.91 1.33
C ILE A 447 -15.80 -1.34 2.73
N PRO A 448 -15.20 -0.13 2.86
CA PRO A 448 -14.89 0.47 4.15
C PRO A 448 -16.16 0.90 4.91
N LEU A 449 -16.17 0.67 6.22
CA LEU A 449 -17.23 1.13 7.12
C LEU A 449 -17.41 2.65 7.08
N GLU A 450 -16.34 3.39 6.79
CA GLU A 450 -16.30 4.85 6.68
C GLU A 450 -17.26 5.36 5.60
N PHE A 451 -17.32 4.69 4.44
CA PHE A 451 -18.23 5.07 3.36
C PHE A 451 -19.68 4.88 3.76
N LEU A 452 -19.97 3.76 4.44
CA LEU A 452 -21.32 3.42 4.91
C LEU A 452 -21.76 4.36 6.05
N SER A 453 -20.84 4.70 6.93
CA SER A 453 -21.04 5.65 8.03
C SER A 453 -21.34 7.05 7.50
N TYR A 454 -20.57 7.52 6.52
CA TYR A 454 -20.82 8.80 5.86
C TYR A 454 -22.19 8.82 5.18
N TYR A 455 -22.51 7.79 4.39
CA TYR A 455 -23.83 7.67 3.75
C TYR A 455 -24.96 7.69 4.78
N SER A 456 -24.83 6.94 5.87
CA SER A 456 -25.82 6.90 6.94
C SER A 456 -26.00 8.25 7.64
N LYS A 457 -24.92 9.01 7.87
CA LYS A 457 -24.99 10.36 8.47
C LYS A 457 -25.73 11.33 7.56
N GLN A 458 -25.46 11.29 6.24
CA GLN A 458 -26.12 12.14 5.25
C GLN A 458 -27.64 11.91 5.17
N GLN A 459 -28.10 10.66 5.29
CA GLN A 459 -29.53 10.36 5.21
C GLN A 459 -30.32 10.74 6.48
N GLN A 460 -29.67 10.88 7.65
CA GLN A 460 -30.39 10.95 8.94
C GLN A 460 -30.12 12.18 9.80
N GLY A 461 -29.13 13.02 9.47
CA GLY A 461 -28.90 14.32 10.10
C GLY A 461 -28.45 14.32 11.58
N GLN A 462 -28.50 13.19 12.29
CA GLN A 462 -28.11 13.05 13.71
C GLN A 462 -27.21 11.82 13.93
N GLU A 463 -26.00 12.02 14.47
CA GLU A 463 -24.92 11.00 14.48
C GLU A 463 -25.27 9.69 15.22
N THR A 464 -25.76 9.77 16.46
CA THR A 464 -26.07 8.59 17.29
C THR A 464 -27.22 7.73 16.72
N ARG A 465 -28.17 8.36 16.03
CA ARG A 465 -29.28 7.65 15.39
C ARG A 465 -28.83 6.94 14.10
N GLY A 466 -27.91 7.56 13.36
CA GLY A 466 -27.31 6.97 12.16
C GLY A 466 -26.53 5.69 12.46
N GLU A 467 -25.68 5.69 13.48
CA GLU A 467 -24.84 4.53 13.82
C GLU A 467 -25.67 3.30 14.25
N MET A 468 -26.70 3.50 15.07
CA MET A 468 -27.61 2.41 15.47
C MET A 468 -28.36 1.84 14.26
N GLN A 469 -28.82 2.69 13.35
CA GLN A 469 -29.55 2.23 12.16
C GLN A 469 -28.64 1.55 11.15
N LEU A 470 -27.41 2.04 10.96
CA LEU A 470 -26.39 1.38 10.16
C LEU A 470 -26.08 -0.02 10.69
N THR A 471 -25.88 -0.14 12.00
CA THR A 471 -25.64 -1.45 12.65
C THR A 471 -26.80 -2.42 12.42
N LYS A 472 -28.04 -1.95 12.60
CA LYS A 472 -29.24 -2.76 12.32
C LYS A 472 -29.36 -3.14 10.85
N ALA A 473 -29.10 -2.21 9.93
CA ALA A 473 -29.16 -2.46 8.50
C ALA A 473 -28.11 -3.48 8.05
N LEU A 474 -26.85 -3.33 8.50
CA LEU A 474 -25.79 -4.30 8.26
C LEU A 474 -26.12 -5.67 8.88
N GLY A 475 -26.71 -5.70 10.07
CA GLY A 475 -27.23 -6.92 10.70
C GLY A 475 -28.22 -7.65 9.81
N VAL A 476 -29.22 -6.95 9.27
CA VAL A 476 -30.23 -7.52 8.34
C VAL A 476 -29.57 -8.02 7.06
N LEU A 477 -28.68 -7.23 6.44
CA LEU A 477 -28.01 -7.65 5.20
C LEU A 477 -27.11 -8.88 5.39
N LYS A 478 -26.47 -9.01 6.56
CA LYS A 478 -25.70 -10.20 6.95
C LYS A 478 -26.62 -11.40 7.20
N ALA A 479 -27.73 -11.21 7.92
CA ALA A 479 -28.69 -12.27 8.22
C ALA A 479 -29.23 -12.93 6.93
N PHE A 480 -29.58 -12.13 5.92
CA PHE A 480 -30.02 -12.63 4.61
C PHE A 480 -28.87 -13.06 3.67
N SER A 481 -27.61 -13.05 4.13
CA SER A 481 -26.43 -13.42 3.33
C SER A 481 -26.20 -12.57 2.06
N PHE A 482 -26.58 -11.29 2.10
CA PHE A 482 -26.30 -10.33 1.01
C PHE A 482 -24.91 -9.69 1.12
N VAL A 483 -24.40 -9.59 2.35
CA VAL A 483 -23.13 -8.97 2.69
C VAL A 483 -22.37 -9.87 3.65
N VAL A 484 -21.05 -9.96 3.48
CA VAL A 484 -20.11 -10.63 4.39
C VAL A 484 -19.20 -9.60 5.02
N GLU A 485 -18.91 -9.74 6.31
CA GLU A 485 -17.98 -8.86 7.04
C GLU A 485 -16.63 -9.56 7.20
N GLU A 486 -15.55 -8.87 6.81
CA GLU A 486 -14.15 -9.28 6.99
C GLU A 486 -13.64 -8.91 8.39
N LYS A 487 -12.41 -9.35 8.73
CA LYS A 487 -11.79 -9.16 10.06
C LYS A 487 -11.64 -7.69 10.50
N ASP A 488 -11.62 -6.75 9.56
CA ASP A 488 -11.38 -5.31 9.84
C ASP A 488 -12.62 -4.44 9.62
N HIS A 489 -13.83 -4.97 9.83
CA HIS A 489 -15.09 -4.26 9.56
C HIS A 489 -15.22 -3.77 8.11
N ARG A 490 -14.58 -4.48 7.18
CA ARG A 490 -14.74 -4.29 5.74
C ARG A 490 -15.80 -5.24 5.22
N PHE A 491 -16.53 -4.83 4.20
CA PHE A 491 -17.70 -5.57 3.73
C PHE A 491 -17.56 -6.02 2.28
N ASP A 492 -17.93 -7.27 2.02
CA ASP A 492 -17.97 -7.88 0.71
C ASP A 492 -19.41 -8.10 0.26
N ILE A 493 -19.70 -7.75 -0.99
CA ILE A 493 -20.93 -8.12 -1.68
C ILE A 493 -20.60 -9.20 -2.70
N HIS A 494 -21.38 -10.28 -2.69
CA HIS A 494 -21.25 -11.27 -3.75
C HIS A 494 -21.57 -10.65 -5.12
N ARG A 495 -20.75 -10.92 -6.15
CA ARG A 495 -20.91 -10.32 -7.49
C ARG A 495 -22.34 -10.39 -8.02
N LEU A 496 -23.01 -11.53 -7.87
CA LEU A 496 -24.39 -11.70 -8.34
C LEU A 496 -25.39 -10.82 -7.61
N VAL A 497 -25.19 -10.62 -6.31
CA VAL A 497 -26.02 -9.72 -5.51
C VAL A 497 -25.83 -8.28 -6.01
N GLN A 498 -24.58 -7.88 -6.28
CA GLN A 498 -24.28 -6.56 -6.84
C GLN A 498 -24.92 -6.35 -8.22
N LEU A 499 -24.78 -7.32 -9.14
CA LEU A 499 -25.38 -7.24 -10.47
C LEU A 499 -26.91 -7.13 -10.40
N ALA A 500 -27.55 -8.03 -9.66
CA ALA A 500 -29.00 -8.02 -9.48
C ALA A 500 -29.50 -6.69 -8.88
N MET A 501 -28.80 -6.17 -7.88
CA MET A 501 -29.13 -4.87 -7.25
C MET A 501 -29.02 -3.72 -8.26
N ARG A 502 -27.91 -3.65 -9.04
CA ARG A 502 -27.74 -2.59 -10.05
C ARG A 502 -28.81 -2.65 -11.13
N ARG A 503 -29.17 -3.84 -11.62
CA ARG A 503 -30.22 -3.99 -12.64
C ARG A 503 -31.61 -3.68 -12.11
N TRP A 504 -31.90 -4.07 -10.87
CA TRP A 504 -33.11 -3.64 -10.18
C TRP A 504 -33.16 -2.10 -10.06
N LEU A 505 -32.05 -1.44 -9.73
CA LEU A 505 -31.98 0.02 -9.66
C LEU A 505 -32.18 0.70 -11.02
N VAL A 506 -31.62 0.14 -12.10
CA VAL A 506 -31.87 0.61 -13.48
C VAL A 506 -33.37 0.52 -13.77
N LYS A 507 -34.00 -0.62 -13.47
CA LYS A 507 -35.43 -0.84 -13.70
C LYS A 507 -36.31 0.13 -12.91
N LYS A 508 -35.92 0.45 -11.68
CA LYS A 508 -36.63 1.43 -10.83
C LYS A 508 -36.27 2.88 -11.15
N GLY A 509 -35.37 3.14 -12.10
CA GLY A 509 -34.90 4.48 -12.44
C GLY A 509 -34.10 5.17 -11.33
N LYS A 510 -33.56 4.40 -10.37
CA LYS A 510 -32.86 4.90 -9.18
C LYS A 510 -31.34 4.81 -9.26
N ILE A 511 -30.79 4.14 -10.26
CA ILE A 511 -29.33 3.89 -10.37
C ILE A 511 -28.50 5.18 -10.33
N ARG A 512 -28.92 6.21 -11.07
CA ARG A 512 -28.21 7.51 -11.13
C ARG A 512 -28.20 8.24 -9.79
N HIS A 513 -29.29 8.12 -9.03
CA HIS A 513 -29.38 8.70 -7.69
C HIS A 513 -28.35 8.06 -6.74
N PHE A 514 -28.32 6.73 -6.67
CA PHE A 514 -27.36 6.03 -5.80
C PHE A 514 -25.91 6.16 -6.30
N ALA A 515 -25.68 6.25 -7.61
CA ALA A 515 -24.36 6.53 -8.19
C ALA A 515 -23.84 7.90 -7.73
N GLY A 516 -24.69 8.93 -7.73
CA GLY A 516 -24.35 10.24 -7.18
C GLY A 516 -24.01 10.20 -5.69
N GLN A 517 -24.81 9.48 -4.88
CA GLN A 517 -24.55 9.32 -3.45
C GLN A 517 -23.22 8.59 -3.17
N ALA A 518 -22.95 7.50 -3.90
CA ALA A 518 -21.69 6.76 -3.79
C ALA A 518 -20.49 7.62 -4.17
N LEU A 519 -20.59 8.38 -5.27
CA LEU A 519 -19.54 9.31 -5.69
C LEU A 519 -19.24 10.36 -4.62
N LEU A 520 -20.27 10.98 -4.04
CA LEU A 520 -20.11 11.99 -2.99
C LEU A 520 -19.50 11.40 -1.71
N ALA A 521 -19.91 10.19 -1.33
CA ALA A 521 -19.36 9.50 -0.17
C ALA A 521 -17.87 9.17 -0.35
N VAL A 522 -17.50 8.57 -1.48
CA VAL A 522 -16.09 8.26 -1.78
C VAL A 522 -15.28 9.54 -1.94
N SER A 523 -15.80 10.56 -2.62
CA SER A 523 -15.12 11.85 -2.74
C SER A 523 -14.85 12.53 -1.39
N HIS A 524 -15.76 12.38 -0.42
CA HIS A 524 -15.57 12.94 0.91
C HIS A 524 -14.53 12.17 1.73
N CYS A 525 -14.56 10.84 1.62
CA CYS A 525 -13.73 9.96 2.45
C CYS A 525 -12.33 9.72 1.85
N TYR A 526 -12.12 9.95 0.55
CA TYR A 526 -10.83 9.73 -0.11
C TYR A 526 -9.86 10.90 0.17
N PRO A 527 -8.81 10.70 0.99
CA PRO A 527 -7.89 11.76 1.35
C PRO A 527 -7.00 12.15 0.17
N PHE A 528 -6.44 13.36 0.22
CA PHE A 528 -5.36 13.72 -0.70
C PHE A 528 -4.13 12.84 -0.42
N GLY A 529 -3.48 12.38 -1.50
CA GLY A 529 -2.46 11.33 -1.47
C GLY A 529 -1.08 11.72 -0.93
N TRP A 530 -1.04 12.42 0.21
CA TRP A 530 0.16 12.59 1.02
C TRP A 530 0.67 11.24 1.53
N TYR A 531 1.96 11.15 1.83
CA TYR A 531 2.64 9.91 2.23
C TYR A 531 1.93 9.22 3.41
N GLU A 532 1.49 9.99 4.40
CA GLU A 532 0.80 9.53 5.59
C GLU A 532 -0.53 8.81 5.29
N ASN A 533 -1.15 9.14 4.15
CA ASN A 533 -2.45 8.62 3.74
C ASN A 533 -2.36 7.52 2.67
N TRP A 534 -1.16 7.09 2.28
CA TRP A 534 -1.00 6.14 1.17
C TRP A 534 -1.73 4.81 1.40
N GLY A 535 -1.74 4.29 2.63
CA GLY A 535 -2.49 3.08 2.97
C GLY A 535 -3.99 3.25 2.70
N VAL A 536 -4.57 4.36 3.13
CA VAL A 536 -6.00 4.69 2.93
C VAL A 536 -6.32 4.91 1.44
N CYS A 537 -5.51 5.72 0.74
CA CYS A 537 -5.67 5.94 -0.70
C CYS A 537 -5.62 4.62 -1.47
N SER A 538 -4.63 3.76 -1.18
CA SER A 538 -4.49 2.46 -1.82
C SER A 538 -5.70 1.55 -1.54
N ALA A 539 -6.24 1.57 -0.32
CA ALA A 539 -7.42 0.78 0.02
C ALA A 539 -8.69 1.27 -0.69
N TYR A 540 -8.80 2.59 -0.89
CA TYR A 540 -10.00 3.22 -1.44
C TYR A 540 -9.99 3.35 -2.98
N LEU A 541 -8.84 3.13 -3.63
CA LEU A 541 -8.65 3.37 -5.07
C LEU A 541 -9.61 2.57 -5.95
N ALA A 542 -9.85 1.29 -5.64
CA ALA A 542 -10.79 0.47 -6.41
C ALA A 542 -12.23 1.03 -6.32
N HIS A 543 -12.63 1.54 -5.15
CA HIS A 543 -13.93 2.17 -4.98
C HIS A 543 -14.01 3.53 -5.69
N ALA A 544 -12.92 4.31 -5.70
CA ALA A 544 -12.83 5.54 -6.46
C ALA A 544 -13.07 5.29 -7.95
N TYR A 545 -12.41 4.29 -8.54
CA TYR A 545 -12.65 3.91 -9.94
C TYR A 545 -14.07 3.42 -10.19
N ALA A 546 -14.65 2.63 -9.28
CA ALA A 546 -16.02 2.14 -9.40
C ALA A 546 -17.04 3.28 -9.51
N VAL A 547 -16.91 4.33 -8.68
CA VAL A 547 -17.82 5.48 -8.72
C VAL A 547 -17.51 6.44 -9.86
N LEU A 548 -16.25 6.60 -10.26
CA LEU A 548 -15.84 7.45 -11.39
C LEU A 548 -16.33 6.91 -12.74
N GLY A 549 -16.43 5.58 -12.86
CA GLY A 549 -16.97 4.89 -14.05
C GLY A 549 -18.49 4.79 -14.10
N SER A 550 -19.20 5.22 -13.04
CA SER A 550 -20.67 5.15 -12.97
C SER A 550 -21.31 6.47 -13.44
N GLU A 551 -22.40 6.39 -14.22
CA GLU A 551 -23.17 7.57 -14.60
C GLU A 551 -24.13 8.00 -13.46
N GLY A 552 -23.89 9.19 -12.91
CA GLY A 552 -24.75 9.85 -11.92
C GLY A 552 -25.90 10.67 -12.54
N THR A 553 -26.44 11.61 -11.76
CA THR A 553 -27.42 12.60 -12.22
C THR A 553 -26.78 13.77 -12.97
N SER A 554 -25.45 13.89 -12.93
CA SER A 554 -24.67 15.01 -13.49
C SER A 554 -25.01 16.36 -12.85
N SER A 555 -25.45 16.34 -11.59
CA SER A 555 -25.68 17.56 -10.81
C SER A 555 -24.38 18.36 -10.61
N ARG A 556 -24.50 19.65 -10.28
CA ARG A 556 -23.33 20.49 -10.02
C ARG A 556 -22.47 19.94 -8.88
N ASP A 557 -23.10 19.43 -7.83
CA ASP A 557 -22.43 18.86 -6.66
C ASP A 557 -21.73 17.54 -7.01
N GLU A 558 -22.34 16.70 -7.85
CA GLU A 558 -21.68 15.48 -8.36
C GLU A 558 -20.46 15.81 -9.21
N LYS A 559 -20.55 16.81 -10.10
CA LYS A 559 -19.39 17.25 -10.88
C LYS A 559 -18.28 17.81 -9.99
N ALA A 560 -18.62 18.59 -8.96
CA ALA A 560 -17.67 19.09 -7.97
C ALA A 560 -17.02 17.95 -7.17
N GLY A 561 -17.81 16.98 -6.71
CA GLY A 561 -17.33 15.78 -6.02
C GLY A 561 -16.43 14.94 -6.91
N LYS A 562 -16.83 14.68 -8.16
CA LYS A 562 -16.01 13.98 -9.16
C LYS A 562 -14.66 14.66 -9.35
N ALA A 563 -14.66 15.97 -9.52
CA ALA A 563 -13.43 16.74 -9.71
C ALA A 563 -12.54 16.73 -8.46
N THR A 564 -13.13 16.67 -7.27
CA THR A 564 -12.40 16.57 -6.00
C THR A 564 -11.77 15.20 -5.83
N LEU A 565 -12.54 14.13 -6.07
CA LEU A 565 -12.03 12.76 -6.03
C LEU A 565 -10.88 12.55 -7.03
N LEU A 566 -11.05 12.99 -8.28
CA LEU A 566 -10.00 12.90 -9.30
C LEU A 566 -8.73 13.66 -8.89
N HIS A 567 -8.88 14.87 -8.31
CA HIS A 567 -7.75 15.63 -7.81
C HIS A 567 -6.98 14.89 -6.69
N SER A 568 -7.70 14.27 -5.75
CA SER A 568 -7.08 13.48 -4.67
C SER A 568 -6.39 12.21 -5.19
N VAL A 569 -7.04 11.49 -6.11
CA VAL A 569 -6.46 10.30 -6.78
C VAL A 569 -5.21 10.67 -7.57
N ALA A 570 -5.23 11.80 -8.30
CA ALA A 570 -4.06 12.24 -9.03
C ALA A 570 -2.92 12.68 -8.10
N GLY A 571 -3.25 13.29 -6.96
CA GLY A 571 -2.28 13.57 -5.90
C GLY A 571 -1.58 12.29 -5.43
N PHE A 572 -2.33 11.22 -5.20
CA PHE A 572 -1.78 9.91 -4.84
C PHE A 572 -0.81 9.36 -5.90
N PHE A 573 -1.18 9.37 -7.18
CA PHE A 573 -0.28 8.94 -8.25
C PHE A 573 0.97 9.81 -8.37
N ALA A 574 0.82 11.14 -8.26
CA ALA A 574 1.94 12.06 -8.34
C ALA A 574 2.95 11.81 -7.21
N HIS A 575 2.51 11.63 -5.97
CA HIS A 575 3.43 11.37 -4.86
C HIS A 575 4.12 10.00 -4.95
N GLN A 576 3.50 9.03 -5.63
CA GLN A 576 4.14 7.75 -5.97
C GLN A 576 5.08 7.81 -7.19
N GLY A 577 5.25 8.97 -7.81
CA GLY A 577 6.06 9.10 -9.02
C GLY A 577 5.41 8.54 -10.29
N GLN A 578 4.13 8.18 -10.24
CA GLN A 578 3.36 7.70 -11.41
C GLN A 578 2.83 8.90 -12.22
N TRP A 579 3.76 9.68 -12.79
CA TRP A 579 3.45 10.97 -13.41
C TRP A 579 2.47 10.87 -14.59
N THR A 580 2.52 9.80 -15.37
CA THR A 580 1.64 9.59 -16.53
C THR A 580 0.18 9.34 -16.10
N ASP A 581 -0.04 8.53 -15.07
CA ASP A 581 -1.38 8.33 -14.51
C ASP A 581 -1.88 9.59 -13.80
N ALA A 582 -1.00 10.31 -13.10
CA ALA A 582 -1.34 11.58 -12.45
C ALA A 582 -1.80 12.64 -13.47
N GLU A 583 -1.07 12.82 -14.57
CA GLU A 583 -1.41 13.77 -15.65
C GLU A 583 -2.80 13.49 -16.22
N ARG A 584 -3.07 12.23 -16.60
CA ARG A 584 -4.35 11.81 -17.18
C ARG A 584 -5.52 12.17 -16.27
N VAL A 585 -5.40 11.88 -14.97
CA VAL A 585 -6.45 12.13 -13.98
C VAL A 585 -6.56 13.64 -13.67
N GLN A 586 -5.44 14.37 -13.63
CA GLN A 586 -5.41 15.83 -13.44
C GLN A 586 -6.11 16.58 -14.56
N LEU A 587 -5.92 16.18 -15.82
CA LEU A 587 -6.59 16.81 -16.96
C LEU A 587 -8.12 16.70 -16.87
N GLU A 588 -8.63 15.52 -16.48
CA GLU A 588 -10.08 15.34 -16.25
C GLU A 588 -10.57 16.18 -15.06
N ALA A 589 -9.83 16.18 -13.95
CA ALA A 589 -10.16 16.96 -12.77
C ALA A 589 -10.20 18.47 -13.06
N LEU A 590 -9.22 18.97 -13.81
CA LEU A 590 -9.10 20.38 -14.19
C LEU A 590 -10.28 20.80 -15.06
N LYS A 591 -10.60 20.03 -16.10
CA LYS A 591 -11.73 20.30 -16.99
C LYS A 591 -13.05 20.41 -16.22
N LEU A 592 -13.30 19.50 -15.28
CA LEU A 592 -14.50 19.53 -14.45
C LEU A 592 -14.52 20.72 -13.47
N ARG A 593 -13.38 21.09 -12.87
CA ARG A 593 -13.30 22.27 -12.00
C ARG A 593 -13.52 23.56 -12.77
N GLU A 594 -12.96 23.69 -13.97
CA GLU A 594 -13.21 24.83 -14.85
C GLU A 594 -14.69 24.97 -15.19
N GLU A 595 -15.36 23.86 -15.50
CA GLU A 595 -16.80 23.86 -15.81
C GLU A 595 -17.67 24.27 -14.60
N VAL A 596 -17.35 23.78 -13.40
CA VAL A 596 -18.22 23.92 -12.20
C VAL A 596 -17.93 25.17 -11.36
N LEU A 597 -16.64 25.55 -11.29
CA LEU A 597 -16.13 26.61 -10.40
C LEU A 597 -15.59 27.80 -11.19
N GLY A 598 -15.23 27.61 -12.47
CA GLY A 598 -14.55 28.59 -13.31
C GLY A 598 -13.02 28.52 -13.23
N SER A 599 -12.36 29.08 -14.25
CA SER A 599 -10.90 29.06 -14.40
C SER A 599 -10.14 29.82 -13.31
N SER A 600 -10.74 30.85 -12.73
CA SER A 600 -10.11 31.68 -11.70
C SER A 600 -10.34 31.21 -10.26
N HIS A 601 -11.08 30.11 -10.06
CA HIS A 601 -11.36 29.59 -8.73
C HIS A 601 -10.09 28.99 -8.07
N PRO A 602 -9.83 29.21 -6.77
CA PRO A 602 -8.63 28.70 -6.10
C PRO A 602 -8.36 27.21 -6.29
N SER A 603 -9.39 26.36 -6.21
CA SER A 603 -9.27 24.91 -6.45
C SER A 603 -8.90 24.57 -7.90
N THR A 604 -9.37 25.36 -8.88
CA THR A 604 -9.01 25.19 -10.29
C THR A 604 -7.55 25.55 -10.51
N LEU A 605 -7.12 26.69 -9.97
CA LEU A 605 -5.73 27.15 -10.00
C LEU A 605 -4.78 26.16 -9.30
N THR A 606 -5.22 25.52 -8.22
CA THR A 606 -4.45 24.48 -7.53
C THR A 606 -4.32 23.21 -8.39
N SER A 607 -5.37 22.79 -9.10
CA SER A 607 -5.26 21.69 -10.07
C SER A 607 -4.30 22.01 -11.21
N MET A 608 -4.33 23.24 -11.73
CA MET A 608 -3.41 23.69 -12.78
C MET A 608 -1.96 23.67 -12.30
N ALA A 609 -1.69 24.18 -11.10
CA ALA A 609 -0.33 24.17 -10.52
C ALA A 609 0.19 22.74 -10.31
N ASN A 610 -0.67 21.82 -9.86
CA ASN A 610 -0.28 20.41 -9.71
C ASN A 610 0.00 19.73 -11.07
N LEU A 611 -0.75 20.09 -12.12
CA LEU A 611 -0.49 19.63 -13.48
C LEU A 611 0.82 20.21 -14.04
N ALA A 612 1.11 21.49 -13.78
CA ALA A 612 2.38 22.12 -14.13
C ALA A 612 3.56 21.42 -13.46
N SER A 613 3.45 21.12 -12.16
CA SER A 613 4.44 20.32 -11.42
C SER A 613 4.63 18.92 -12.02
N THR A 614 3.54 18.29 -12.47
CA THR A 614 3.59 16.97 -13.11
C THR A 614 4.34 17.04 -14.45
N TYR A 615 4.06 18.04 -15.30
CA TYR A 615 4.84 18.28 -16.52
C TYR A 615 6.31 18.58 -16.22
N TRP A 616 6.59 19.38 -15.19
CA TRP A 616 7.95 19.68 -14.76
C TRP A 616 8.72 18.41 -14.37
N LYS A 617 8.08 17.47 -13.65
CA LYS A 617 8.67 16.17 -13.26
C LYS A 617 8.90 15.24 -14.44
N GLN A 618 8.12 15.39 -15.51
CA GLN A 618 8.31 14.68 -16.79
C GLN A 618 9.37 15.34 -17.70
N GLY A 619 9.96 16.48 -17.31
CA GLY A 619 10.90 17.24 -18.15
C GLY A 619 10.23 18.12 -19.21
N ARG A 620 8.89 18.23 -19.18
CA ARG A 620 8.07 19.01 -20.12
C ARG A 620 7.91 20.45 -19.64
N TRP A 621 9.02 21.19 -19.60
CA TRP A 621 9.07 22.51 -18.96
C TRP A 621 8.33 23.60 -19.73
N GLU A 622 8.13 23.47 -21.04
CA GLU A 622 7.35 24.45 -21.83
C GLU A 622 5.86 24.38 -21.48
N GLU A 623 5.29 23.19 -21.31
CA GLU A 623 3.91 23.03 -20.85
C GLU A 623 3.73 23.44 -19.40
N ALA A 624 4.71 23.16 -18.54
CA ALA A 624 4.73 23.64 -17.16
C ALA A 624 4.70 25.18 -17.10
N GLU A 625 5.55 25.85 -17.87
CA GLU A 625 5.62 27.32 -17.93
C GLU A 625 4.27 27.94 -18.30
N LYS A 626 3.60 27.41 -19.34
CA LYS A 626 2.31 27.95 -19.79
C LYS A 626 1.28 27.97 -18.65
N LEU A 627 1.21 26.87 -17.89
CA LEU A 627 0.29 26.76 -16.76
C LEU A 627 0.74 27.62 -15.57
N ASP A 628 2.03 27.62 -15.22
CA ASP A 628 2.58 28.40 -14.12
C ASP A 628 2.37 29.91 -14.32
N VAL A 629 2.59 30.43 -15.53
CA VAL A 629 2.33 31.83 -15.89
C VAL A 629 0.85 32.16 -15.71
N GLN A 630 -0.04 31.33 -16.23
CA GLN A 630 -1.49 31.55 -16.13
C GLN A 630 -1.94 31.56 -14.66
N VAL A 631 -1.46 30.61 -13.84
CA VAL A 631 -1.78 30.54 -12.41
C VAL A 631 -1.24 31.76 -11.66
N MET A 632 0.02 32.13 -11.90
CA MET A 632 0.68 33.25 -11.24
C MET A 632 -0.03 34.57 -11.53
N GLU A 633 -0.30 34.89 -12.80
CA GLU A 633 -0.97 36.14 -13.17
C GLU A 633 -2.42 36.20 -12.64
N THR A 634 -3.12 35.07 -12.64
CA THR A 634 -4.49 35.01 -12.09
C THR A 634 -4.48 35.23 -10.57
N ARG A 635 -3.58 34.58 -9.83
CA ARG A 635 -3.45 34.76 -8.37
C ARG A 635 -2.99 36.17 -8.03
N LYS A 636 -2.03 36.72 -8.76
CA LYS A 636 -1.57 38.11 -8.61
C LYS A 636 -2.70 39.11 -8.80
N THR A 637 -3.55 38.90 -9.80
CA THR A 637 -4.72 39.76 -10.07
C THR A 637 -5.79 39.64 -8.98
N LYS A 638 -6.04 38.44 -8.45
CA LYS A 638 -7.14 38.16 -7.50
C LYS A 638 -6.77 38.39 -6.03
N LEU A 639 -5.55 38.03 -5.66
CA LEU A 639 -5.07 37.99 -4.27
C LEU A 639 -4.01 39.05 -3.98
N GLY A 640 -3.41 39.63 -5.03
CA GLY A 640 -2.29 40.55 -4.94
C GLY A 640 -0.93 39.86 -5.09
N ALA A 641 0.10 40.66 -5.39
CA ALA A 641 1.47 40.19 -5.60
C ALA A 641 2.12 39.63 -4.33
N ASP A 642 1.71 40.12 -3.15
CA ASP A 642 2.29 39.76 -1.87
C ASP A 642 1.63 38.52 -1.22
N HIS A 643 0.58 37.97 -1.84
CA HIS A 643 -0.16 36.84 -1.25
C HIS A 643 0.70 35.57 -1.29
N PRO A 644 0.73 34.74 -0.23
CA PRO A 644 1.53 33.51 -0.18
C PRO A 644 1.33 32.59 -1.39
N ASP A 645 0.10 32.36 -1.83
CA ASP A 645 -0.19 31.55 -3.02
C ASP A 645 0.38 32.15 -4.32
N THR A 646 0.44 33.49 -4.44
CA THR A 646 1.06 34.17 -5.58
C THR A 646 2.56 33.98 -5.53
N LEU A 647 3.18 34.18 -4.35
CA LEU A 647 4.62 33.99 -4.14
C LEU A 647 5.07 32.55 -4.43
N ASN A 648 4.28 31.56 -4.00
CA ASN A 648 4.51 30.14 -4.33
C ASN A 648 4.47 29.91 -5.85
N SER A 649 3.45 30.44 -6.54
CA SER A 649 3.39 30.36 -8.01
C SER A 649 4.57 31.03 -8.71
N MET A 650 5.06 32.15 -8.20
CA MET A 650 6.25 32.81 -8.72
C MET A 650 7.51 31.97 -8.52
N ALA A 651 7.66 31.31 -7.36
CA ALA A 651 8.77 30.41 -7.08
C ALA A 651 8.75 29.15 -7.95
N ASN A 652 7.56 28.60 -8.24
CA ASN A 652 7.41 27.47 -9.16
C ASN A 652 7.79 27.87 -10.59
N LEU A 653 7.29 29.01 -11.08
CA LEU A 653 7.66 29.55 -12.39
C LEU A 653 9.17 29.82 -12.51
N ALA A 654 9.79 30.38 -11.46
CA ALA A 654 11.23 30.60 -11.40
C ALA A 654 12.02 29.28 -11.46
N SER A 655 11.53 28.23 -10.80
CA SER A 655 12.11 26.88 -10.87
C SER A 655 11.98 26.27 -12.26
N THR A 656 10.87 26.55 -12.96
CA THR A 656 10.67 26.16 -14.36
C THR A 656 11.65 26.88 -15.28
N TYR A 657 11.83 28.20 -15.16
CA TYR A 657 12.85 28.95 -15.91
C TYR A 657 14.27 28.47 -15.65
N ARG A 658 14.61 28.19 -14.39
CA ARG A 658 15.90 27.63 -14.00
C ARG A 658 16.20 26.34 -14.78
N ASN A 659 15.24 25.42 -14.85
CA ASN A 659 15.42 24.15 -15.56
C ASN A 659 15.49 24.30 -17.09
N GLN A 660 14.88 25.35 -17.65
CA GLN A 660 15.04 25.72 -19.06
C GLN A 660 16.37 26.42 -19.37
N GLY A 661 17.21 26.71 -18.36
CA GLY A 661 18.45 27.47 -18.53
C GLY A 661 18.26 28.99 -18.62
N ARG A 662 17.07 29.49 -18.28
CA ARG A 662 16.70 30.92 -18.29
C ARG A 662 16.98 31.55 -16.92
N TRP A 663 18.26 31.64 -16.59
CA TRP A 663 18.73 31.98 -15.24
C TRP A 663 18.38 33.41 -14.83
N GLU A 664 18.40 34.36 -15.76
CA GLU A 664 18.09 35.78 -15.49
C GLU A 664 16.63 35.96 -15.09
N GLU A 665 15.69 35.31 -15.80
CA GLU A 665 14.28 35.34 -15.44
C GLU A 665 13.99 34.62 -14.11
N ALA A 666 14.68 33.50 -13.86
CA ALA A 666 14.59 32.79 -12.59
C ALA A 666 15.10 33.66 -11.42
N GLU A 667 16.26 34.30 -11.57
CA GLU A 667 16.83 35.21 -10.58
C GLU A 667 15.86 36.33 -10.23
N LYS A 668 15.30 37.00 -11.24
CA LYS A 668 14.36 38.11 -11.04
C LYS A 668 13.15 37.71 -10.20
N LEU A 669 12.55 36.56 -10.49
CA LEU A 669 11.40 36.06 -9.75
C LEU A 669 11.78 35.62 -8.33
N PHE A 670 12.87 34.87 -8.16
CA PHE A 670 13.32 34.44 -6.82
C PHE A 670 13.71 35.62 -5.93
N LEU A 671 14.37 36.65 -6.46
CA LEU A 671 14.67 37.89 -5.73
C LEU A 671 13.38 38.57 -5.26
N GLN A 672 12.39 38.69 -6.13
CA GLN A 672 11.11 39.28 -5.76
C GLN A 672 10.42 38.48 -4.65
N VAL A 673 10.41 37.15 -4.73
CA VAL A 673 9.83 36.30 -3.69
C VAL A 673 10.61 36.44 -2.38
N LEU A 674 11.94 36.44 -2.41
CA LEU A 674 12.79 36.57 -1.23
C LEU A 674 12.53 37.88 -0.49
N GLU A 675 12.56 39.02 -1.19
CA GLU A 675 12.37 40.34 -0.56
C GLU A 675 10.97 40.50 0.03
N THR A 676 9.93 40.03 -0.67
CA THR A 676 8.56 40.07 -0.16
C THR A 676 8.39 39.16 1.06
N SER A 677 8.84 37.90 0.99
CA SER A 677 8.75 36.96 2.12
C SER A 677 9.54 37.45 3.33
N LYS A 678 10.75 37.97 3.13
CA LYS A 678 11.57 38.57 4.19
C LYS A 678 10.87 39.75 4.86
N THR A 679 10.17 40.58 4.09
CA THR A 679 9.43 41.75 4.60
C THR A 679 8.16 41.35 5.36
N LYS A 680 7.43 40.35 4.88
CA LYS A 680 6.11 39.97 5.43
C LYS A 680 6.18 38.92 6.54
N LEU A 681 7.06 37.93 6.39
CA LEU A 681 7.16 36.75 7.25
C LEU A 681 8.41 36.79 8.13
N GLY A 682 9.40 37.60 7.76
CA GLY A 682 10.69 37.70 8.43
C GLY A 682 11.78 36.87 7.75
N ALA A 683 13.03 37.15 8.12
CA ALA A 683 14.21 36.48 7.57
C ALA A 683 14.30 35.00 7.96
N ASP A 684 13.77 34.65 9.13
CA ASP A 684 13.87 33.33 9.75
C ASP A 684 12.72 32.38 9.30
N HIS A 685 11.78 32.86 8.47
CA HIS A 685 10.61 32.06 8.05
C HIS A 685 11.01 30.98 7.02
N PRO A 686 10.46 29.75 7.10
CA PRO A 686 10.78 28.64 6.18
C PRO A 686 10.69 29.00 4.70
N ASP A 687 9.68 29.76 4.29
CA ASP A 687 9.53 30.20 2.90
C ASP A 687 10.67 31.15 2.46
N THR A 688 11.06 32.08 3.34
CA THR A 688 12.20 32.99 3.08
C THR A 688 13.49 32.21 2.93
N LEU A 689 13.74 31.25 3.83
CA LEU A 689 14.92 30.38 3.80
C LEU A 689 14.95 29.50 2.53
N THR A 690 13.79 29.00 2.11
CA THR A 690 13.66 28.24 0.86
C THR A 690 13.99 29.11 -0.37
N SER A 691 13.52 30.35 -0.40
CA SER A 691 13.87 31.31 -1.45
C SER A 691 15.35 31.68 -1.46
N MET A 692 15.98 31.83 -0.28
CA MET A 692 17.44 32.05 -0.17
C MET A 692 18.23 30.90 -0.79
N ASN A 693 17.88 29.65 -0.44
CA ASN A 693 18.50 28.46 -1.04
C ASN A 693 18.34 28.45 -2.56
N ASN A 694 17.12 28.62 -3.07
CA ASN A 694 16.86 28.60 -4.52
C ASN A 694 17.65 29.66 -5.29
N LEU A 695 17.74 30.88 -4.76
CA LEU A 695 18.49 31.97 -5.36
C LEU A 695 20.01 31.70 -5.33
N ALA A 696 20.54 31.14 -4.23
CA ALA A 696 21.94 30.77 -4.12
C ALA A 696 22.36 29.76 -5.21
N PHE A 697 21.50 28.77 -5.50
CA PHE A 697 21.74 27.82 -6.60
C PHE A 697 21.75 28.50 -7.97
N VAL A 698 20.85 29.45 -8.24
CA VAL A 698 20.85 30.20 -9.50
C VAL A 698 22.16 30.99 -9.65
N TRP A 699 22.58 31.69 -8.60
CA TRP A 699 23.86 32.43 -8.61
C TRP A 699 25.08 31.52 -8.77
N LYS A 700 25.07 30.32 -8.17
CA LYS A 700 26.13 29.33 -8.33
C LYS A 700 26.30 28.94 -9.81
N VAL A 701 25.19 28.67 -10.52
CA VAL A 701 25.21 28.30 -11.95
C VAL A 701 25.59 29.47 -12.85
N MET A 702 25.22 30.71 -12.47
CA MET A 702 25.63 31.92 -13.19
C MET A 702 27.10 32.33 -12.94
N GLY A 703 27.88 31.55 -12.17
CA GLY A 703 29.29 31.84 -11.87
C GLY A 703 29.50 32.87 -10.75
N ARG A 704 28.44 33.32 -10.07
CA ARG A 704 28.50 34.26 -8.94
C ARG A 704 28.78 33.51 -7.64
N HIS A 705 29.92 32.82 -7.59
CA HIS A 705 30.26 31.89 -6.51
C HIS A 705 30.30 32.52 -5.12
N ARG A 706 30.84 33.76 -5.01
CA ARG A 706 30.90 34.47 -3.72
C ARG A 706 29.51 34.80 -3.17
N ASP A 707 28.63 35.30 -4.02
CA ASP A 707 27.25 35.64 -3.64
C ASP A 707 26.47 34.38 -3.23
N ALA A 708 26.62 33.30 -4.01
CA ALA A 708 25.98 32.01 -3.72
C ALA A 708 26.42 31.43 -2.37
N VAL A 709 27.73 31.43 -2.09
CA VAL A 709 28.27 30.94 -0.82
C VAL A 709 27.85 31.83 0.35
N SER A 710 27.85 33.16 0.18
CA SER A 710 27.37 34.06 1.22
C SER A 710 25.88 33.84 1.54
N MET A 711 25.06 33.60 0.52
CA MET A 711 23.62 33.35 0.68
C MET A 711 23.35 32.02 1.38
N ILE A 712 24.02 30.93 0.96
CA ILE A 712 23.84 29.61 1.55
C ILE A 712 24.36 29.56 3.00
N GLN A 713 25.46 30.26 3.31
CA GLN A 713 25.96 30.42 4.68
C GLN A 713 24.92 31.13 5.56
N THR A 714 24.39 32.26 5.09
CA THR A 714 23.36 32.98 5.85
C THR A 714 22.13 32.11 6.07
N CYS A 715 21.69 31.35 5.05
CA CYS A 715 20.58 30.42 5.19
C CYS A 715 20.87 29.34 6.24
N TYR A 716 22.07 28.75 6.22
CA TYR A 716 22.50 27.76 7.21
C TYR A 716 22.48 28.32 8.64
N ASP A 717 23.04 29.51 8.86
CA ASP A 717 23.10 30.14 10.18
C ASP A 717 21.69 30.41 10.74
N LEU A 718 20.74 30.79 9.88
CA LEU A 718 19.34 30.98 10.24
C LEU A 718 18.65 29.63 10.53
N GLN A 719 18.83 28.63 9.66
CA GLN A 719 18.25 27.29 9.84
C GLN A 719 18.77 26.60 11.10
N GLN A 720 20.07 26.71 11.39
CA GLN A 720 20.66 26.18 12.62
C GLN A 720 20.01 26.79 13.87
N ARG A 721 19.71 28.10 13.84
CA ARG A 721 19.09 28.81 14.97
C ARG A 721 17.62 28.43 15.15
N VAL A 722 16.87 28.30 14.06
CA VAL A 722 15.41 28.13 14.07
C VAL A 722 14.99 26.66 14.14
N LEU A 723 15.63 25.81 13.34
CA LEU A 723 15.28 24.40 13.17
C LEU A 723 16.21 23.47 13.96
N GLY A 724 17.39 23.95 14.34
CA GLY A 724 18.43 23.16 15.00
C GLY A 724 19.38 22.45 14.04
N VAL A 725 20.54 22.02 14.57
CA VAL A 725 21.63 21.40 13.79
C VAL A 725 21.26 20.06 13.15
N GLY A 726 20.34 19.30 13.77
CA GLY A 726 19.95 17.96 13.31
C GLY A 726 18.78 17.95 12.31
N HIS A 727 18.18 19.10 12.00
CA HIS A 727 17.04 19.15 11.08
C HIS A 727 17.48 18.80 9.65
N PRO A 728 16.72 17.98 8.88
CA PRO A 728 17.11 17.56 7.53
C PRO A 728 17.49 18.70 6.58
N TYR A 729 16.76 19.82 6.63
CA TYR A 729 17.12 21.01 5.85
C TYR A 729 18.42 21.67 6.29
N THR A 730 18.69 21.80 7.60
CA THR A 730 19.95 22.34 8.10
C THR A 730 21.14 21.49 7.66
N VAL A 731 21.01 20.16 7.78
CA VAL A 731 22.04 19.20 7.37
C VAL A 731 22.27 19.25 5.85
N SER A 732 21.21 19.34 5.05
CA SER A 732 21.31 19.46 3.59
C SER A 732 21.99 20.76 3.15
N THR A 733 21.62 21.89 3.77
CA THR A 733 22.24 23.19 3.50
C THR A 733 23.71 23.20 3.93
N LEU A 734 24.06 22.58 5.06
CA LEU A 734 25.46 22.42 5.50
C LEU A 734 26.27 21.60 4.50
N SER A 735 25.76 20.44 4.09
CA SER A 735 26.44 19.60 3.09
C SER A 735 26.66 20.35 1.77
N THR A 736 25.70 21.19 1.37
CA THR A 736 25.81 22.02 0.17
C THR A 736 26.91 23.09 0.35
N LEU A 737 26.90 23.79 1.48
CA LEU A 737 27.89 24.80 1.83
C LEU A 737 29.31 24.21 1.88
N GLU A 738 29.51 23.08 2.56
CA GLU A 738 30.79 22.39 2.64
C GLU A 738 31.31 21.97 1.25
N SER A 739 30.42 21.44 0.39
CA SER A 739 30.77 21.09 -0.98
C SER A 739 31.25 22.31 -1.77
N TRP A 740 30.51 23.42 -1.69
CA TRP A 740 30.84 24.63 -2.44
C TRP A 740 32.09 25.35 -1.95
N LEU A 741 32.39 25.26 -0.64
CA LEU A 741 33.64 25.77 -0.09
C LEU A 741 34.84 24.96 -0.59
N LYS A 742 34.76 23.62 -0.60
CA LYS A 742 35.81 22.75 -1.13
C LYS A 742 36.09 22.98 -2.62
N GLU A 743 35.04 23.22 -3.42
CA GLU A 743 35.19 23.55 -4.84
C GLU A 743 35.91 24.88 -5.09
N ASN A 744 35.73 25.86 -4.19
CA ASN A 744 36.40 27.16 -4.27
C ASN A 744 37.86 27.10 -3.77
N GLU A 745 38.27 26.03 -3.09
CA GLU A 745 39.64 25.77 -2.62
C GLU A 745 40.47 24.91 -3.60
N GLY A 746 40.13 24.91 -4.90
CA GLY A 746 40.89 24.22 -5.95
C GLY A 746 42.41 24.48 -5.90
N PRO A 747 43.24 23.53 -6.39
CA PRO A 747 44.60 23.30 -5.91
C PRO A 747 45.47 24.55 -6.00
N VAL A 748 46.14 24.89 -4.90
CA VAL A 748 47.25 25.82 -4.90
C VAL A 748 48.31 25.26 -5.83
N VAL A 749 48.48 25.89 -7.00
CA VAL A 749 49.48 25.56 -8.03
C VAL A 749 50.89 25.66 -7.47
#